data_AF-A0A849IA37-F1
#
_entry.id   AF-A0A849IA37-F1
#
_cell.length_a   1.000
_cell.length_b   1.000
_cell.length_c   1.000
_cell.angle_alpha   90.00
_cell.angle_beta   90.00
_cell.angle_gamma   90.00
#
_symmetry.space_group_name_H-M   'P 1'
#
loop_
_entity.id
_entity.type
_entity.pdbx_description
1 polymer ?
#
loop_
_entity_poly.entity_id
_entity_poly.type
_entity_poly.pdbx_seq_one_letter_code
_entity_poly.pdbx_strand_id
1 'polypeptide(L)'
;MRRSVASSCLSKGPQGKVEPLRSSLAPAPILPIHASPEQPFNLGGSDVADTQSGVTDLKVEDGIAIVTVNNPPVNALGAAVRDGVAARMREAAADPATEAVVLICAGRTFFAGADITEFGKPPKGIPLGELVTLIEDMPKPVVAAIHGTALGGGLEMALGCHYRVAVPSARVGLPEVKLGILPGAGGTQRLPRIVGVERALEMITSGEHVPAPKAKEAGLIDELAPEEGLRQAALDFAKRLVAEGKGPRKVRDLSDKVEAARGKPEVFADFAKANARRFRGFEAPAACIEAVKAAVELPFEQGIAKERDLFLKLVAGTQSKAQRYVFFAEREVRKIPDLPDDTPTLPVNSVGIIGAGTMGGGIAMNFLNAGIPVTIVEMKQEALDRGLSVIRKNYEASAAKGRLKPEDVEKRMSLITGTLDFEALSTPDLVIEAVYENMDIKKDVFRRLDKIAKPGAILASNTSYLNVDEIASVTSRPESVIGMHFFSPANVMKLLEVVRAEKASKEVVATAVKLAPKIGKIGVLVGVCYGFVGNRMLAERQREANRLVEEGAMPWDVDRVLYEFGLPMGPFAMSDLAGLDIGWSRETSKGETLREKLCEMDRRGQKTGAGFYDYDANRKATPSPIVEQMVLDHSKQKGITRRQISDAEILERLIYPMINEGAKILEEGKAIRASDIDMVWINGYGWPVYRGGPMFYADTVGLENVLARMEQWEREIGPEFRPSDLLRRKVEAGETFTGAA
;
A
#
# COMPACT_ATOMS: atom_id res chain seq x y z
N MET A 1 35.89 34.51 19.28
CA MET A 1 36.59 35.80 19.48
C MET A 1 36.23 36.72 18.31
N ARG A 2 35.84 37.97 18.62
CA ARG A 2 35.37 39.01 17.68
C ARG A 2 36.50 39.64 16.87
N ARG A 3 36.19 40.10 15.64
CA ARG A 3 36.63 41.34 14.91
C ARG A 3 36.13 41.18 13.46
N SER A 4 35.10 41.89 12.95
CA SER A 4 35.00 43.32 12.56
C SER A 4 36.16 43.79 11.67
N VAL A 5 35.88 44.19 10.42
CA VAL A 5 36.01 45.56 9.85
C VAL A 5 35.53 45.56 8.38
N ALA A 6 34.82 46.63 8.00
CA ALA A 6 34.29 46.95 6.68
C ALA A 6 35.21 47.91 5.88
N SER A 7 35.00 48.03 4.55
CA SER A 7 35.22 49.19 3.64
C SER A 7 35.66 48.69 2.25
N SER A 8 34.83 48.73 1.20
CA SER A 8 34.54 49.84 0.25
C SER A 8 35.70 50.21 -0.69
N CYS A 9 35.46 50.10 -2.01
CA CYS A 9 35.82 51.12 -3.03
C CYS A 9 35.36 50.71 -4.45
N LEU A 10 34.78 51.70 -5.13
CA LEU A 10 34.23 51.70 -6.49
C LEU A 10 35.32 51.80 -7.57
N SER A 11 35.06 51.29 -8.79
CA SER A 11 35.13 52.13 -10.01
C SER A 11 34.62 51.45 -11.30
N LYS A 12 33.70 52.18 -11.96
CA LYS A 12 33.51 52.45 -13.41
C LYS A 12 33.20 51.30 -14.40
N GLY A 13 32.03 51.40 -15.03
CA GLY A 13 31.62 50.64 -16.22
C GLY A 13 32.31 51.08 -17.53
N PRO A 14 31.84 50.58 -18.69
CA PRO A 14 30.83 51.36 -19.40
C PRO A 14 29.66 50.57 -20.05
N GLN A 15 28.68 51.39 -20.42
CA GLN A 15 27.36 51.20 -21.02
C GLN A 15 27.27 50.31 -22.28
N GLY A 16 26.12 49.63 -22.42
CA GLY A 16 25.61 49.05 -23.67
C GLY A 16 24.17 48.54 -23.52
N LYS A 17 23.22 49.23 -24.16
CA LYS A 17 21.75 49.15 -24.06
C LYS A 17 21.11 47.83 -24.52
N VAL A 18 20.01 47.42 -23.85
CA VAL A 18 18.73 47.02 -24.49
C VAL A 18 17.57 47.31 -23.50
N GLU A 19 16.57 48.08 -23.94
CA GLU A 19 15.33 48.42 -23.20
C GLU A 19 14.26 47.30 -23.27
N PRO A 20 13.32 47.23 -22.30
CA PRO A 20 12.21 46.29 -22.32
C PRO A 20 10.94 46.90 -22.98
N LEU A 21 10.33 46.15 -23.89
CA LEU A 21 9.01 46.46 -24.47
C LEU A 21 7.89 45.87 -23.60
N ARG A 22 6.96 46.76 -23.22
CA ARG A 22 5.66 46.47 -22.61
C ARG A 22 4.66 45.97 -23.67
N SER A 23 3.81 45.01 -23.31
CA SER A 23 2.46 44.80 -23.87
C SER A 23 1.61 44.09 -22.81
N SER A 24 0.73 44.75 -22.06
CA SER A 24 -0.68 45.08 -22.39
C SER A 24 -1.51 43.91 -22.92
N LEU A 25 -2.32 43.30 -22.05
CA LEU A 25 -3.64 42.75 -22.35
C LEU A 25 -4.48 42.78 -21.06
N ALA A 26 -5.66 43.39 -21.18
CA ALA A 26 -6.55 43.81 -20.10
C ALA A 26 -7.43 42.67 -19.53
N PRO A 27 -7.98 42.80 -18.31
CA PRO A 27 -8.98 41.89 -17.76
C PRO A 27 -10.38 42.14 -18.37
N ALA A 28 -11.10 41.06 -18.67
CA ALA A 28 -12.47 41.11 -19.20
C ALA A 28 -13.48 41.59 -18.14
N PRO A 29 -14.54 42.32 -18.54
CA PRO A 29 -15.50 42.92 -17.61
C PRO A 29 -16.54 41.93 -17.10
N ILE A 30 -16.85 42.05 -15.81
CA ILE A 30 -17.97 41.41 -15.11
C ILE A 30 -19.25 42.12 -15.54
N LEU A 31 -20.20 41.39 -16.11
CA LEU A 31 -21.54 41.88 -16.41
C LEU A 31 -22.41 41.90 -15.13
N PRO A 32 -23.13 43.00 -14.83
CA PRO A 32 -24.10 43.04 -13.75
C PRO A 32 -25.44 42.49 -14.25
N ILE A 33 -26.00 41.50 -13.55
CA ILE A 33 -27.38 41.07 -13.79
C ILE A 33 -28.29 41.97 -12.96
N HIS A 34 -29.00 42.86 -13.65
CA HIS A 34 -30.03 43.73 -13.09
C HIS A 34 -31.23 42.92 -12.58
N ALA A 35 -31.63 43.21 -11.34
CA ALA A 35 -32.94 42.85 -10.79
C ALA A 35 -34.01 43.86 -11.25
N SER A 36 -35.23 43.38 -11.52
CA SER A 36 -36.48 44.15 -11.68
C SER A 36 -37.70 43.18 -11.69
N PRO A 37 -38.92 43.65 -11.36
CA PRO A 37 -39.70 43.14 -10.22
C PRO A 37 -40.99 42.37 -10.57
N GLU A 38 -41.55 41.70 -9.54
CA GLU A 38 -42.94 41.29 -9.23
C GLU A 38 -44.01 41.22 -10.36
N GLN A 39 -44.93 40.25 -10.47
CA GLN A 39 -45.84 39.62 -9.49
C GLN A 39 -46.45 38.31 -10.10
N PRO A 40 -47.57 37.76 -9.56
CA PRO A 40 -47.67 36.57 -8.70
C PRO A 40 -48.20 35.35 -9.49
N PHE A 41 -48.30 34.15 -8.90
CA PHE A 41 -49.50 33.31 -8.98
C PHE A 41 -49.32 31.95 -8.27
N ASN A 42 -50.19 31.78 -7.27
CA ASN A 42 -50.86 30.57 -6.79
C ASN A 42 -50.13 29.42 -6.07
N LEU A 43 -50.49 29.30 -4.79
CA LEU A 43 -50.46 28.09 -3.98
C LEU A 43 -51.50 27.09 -4.52
N GLY A 44 -51.04 25.88 -4.84
CA GLY A 44 -51.87 24.73 -5.20
C GLY A 44 -51.05 23.47 -4.96
N GLY A 45 -51.59 22.54 -4.17
CA GLY A 45 -50.86 21.42 -3.60
C GLY A 45 -50.67 20.22 -4.53
N SER A 46 -50.14 19.16 -3.89
CA SER A 46 -49.92 17.79 -4.36
C SER A 46 -49.01 17.64 -5.59
N ASP A 47 -47.75 17.30 -5.34
CA ASP A 47 -47.34 15.90 -5.52
C ASP A 47 -45.99 15.65 -4.85
N VAL A 48 -46.03 14.87 -3.77
CA VAL A 48 -44.85 14.21 -3.20
C VAL A 48 -44.47 13.11 -4.19
N ALA A 49 -43.61 13.45 -5.14
CA ALA A 49 -43.01 12.48 -6.03
C ALA A 49 -42.00 11.63 -5.25
N ASP A 50 -42.49 10.47 -4.83
CA ASP A 50 -41.81 9.30 -4.30
C ASP A 50 -40.73 8.78 -5.27
N THR A 51 -39.49 9.28 -5.14
CA THR A 51 -38.30 8.67 -5.75
C THR A 51 -37.03 8.96 -4.93
N GLN A 52 -36.82 8.35 -3.75
CA GLN A 52 -35.47 8.29 -3.11
C GLN A 52 -35.28 7.34 -1.89
N SER A 53 -36.06 6.26 -1.72
CA SER A 53 -36.06 5.47 -0.45
C SER A 53 -35.24 4.18 -0.39
N GLY A 54 -34.44 3.81 -1.41
CA GLY A 54 -33.89 2.44 -1.50
C GLY A 54 -32.76 2.04 -0.53
N VAL A 55 -31.99 3.00 0.02
CA VAL A 55 -30.75 2.70 0.79
C VAL A 55 -30.80 3.09 2.27
N THR A 56 -31.85 3.79 2.70
CA THR A 56 -32.04 4.24 4.09
C THR A 56 -33.50 4.11 4.49
N ASP A 57 -33.74 3.48 5.64
CA ASP A 57 -35.05 3.29 6.26
C ASP A 57 -35.11 3.99 7.62
N LEU A 58 -36.32 4.33 8.08
CA LEU A 58 -36.58 4.86 9.41
C LEU A 58 -37.81 4.21 10.02
N LYS A 59 -37.65 3.72 11.25
CA LYS A 59 -38.74 3.14 12.05
C LYS A 59 -38.69 3.66 13.48
N VAL A 60 -39.82 4.07 14.03
CA VAL A 60 -39.92 4.48 15.45
C VAL A 60 -40.42 3.32 16.30
N GLU A 61 -39.71 3.01 17.39
CA GLU A 61 -40.07 1.99 18.37
C GLU A 61 -39.91 2.55 19.79
N ASP A 62 -40.99 2.58 20.57
CA ASP A 62 -41.00 3.06 21.96
C ASP A 62 -40.29 4.41 22.14
N GLY A 63 -40.61 5.39 21.29
CA GLY A 63 -40.01 6.72 21.32
C GLY A 63 -38.60 6.81 20.71
N ILE A 64 -38.03 5.72 20.19
CA ILE A 64 -36.69 5.72 19.58
C ILE A 64 -36.79 5.55 18.06
N ALA A 65 -36.31 6.53 17.30
CA ALA A 65 -36.20 6.42 15.85
C ALA A 65 -34.96 5.60 15.46
N ILE A 66 -35.12 4.60 14.63
CA ILE A 66 -34.06 3.71 14.15
C ILE A 66 -33.81 4.01 12.69
N VAL A 67 -32.72 4.71 12.40
CA VAL A 67 -32.27 5.00 11.04
C VAL A 67 -31.36 3.86 10.58
N THR A 68 -31.83 3.05 9.64
CA THR A 68 -31.10 1.89 9.12
C THR A 68 -30.57 2.19 7.72
N VAL A 69 -29.25 2.08 7.53
CA VAL A 69 -28.63 2.17 6.20
C VAL A 69 -28.35 0.79 5.64
N ASN A 70 -28.68 0.56 4.37
CA ASN A 70 -28.37 -0.67 3.65
C ASN A 70 -27.85 -0.35 2.24
N ASN A 71 -26.53 -0.26 2.09
CA ASN A 71 -25.84 -0.02 0.83
C ASN A 71 -24.67 -1.01 0.66
N PRO A 72 -24.94 -2.28 0.31
CA PRO A 72 -23.90 -3.31 0.21
C PRO A 72 -22.85 -2.96 -0.87
N PRO A 73 -21.62 -3.49 -0.75
CA PRO A 73 -21.18 -4.47 0.24
C PRO A 73 -20.60 -3.86 1.53
N VAL A 74 -20.42 -2.54 1.62
CA VAL A 74 -19.67 -1.90 2.72
C VAL A 74 -20.30 -0.63 3.29
N ASN A 75 -21.53 -0.32 2.88
CA ASN A 75 -22.22 0.91 3.26
C ASN A 75 -21.33 2.13 3.00
N ALA A 76 -20.75 2.22 1.79
CA ALA A 76 -19.92 3.36 1.42
C ALA A 76 -20.76 4.64 1.47
N LEU A 77 -20.21 5.71 2.05
CA LEU A 77 -20.86 7.01 2.20
C LEU A 77 -20.84 7.77 0.88
N GLY A 78 -21.46 7.23 -0.17
CA GLY A 78 -21.74 7.93 -1.43
C GLY A 78 -22.94 8.88 -1.31
N ALA A 79 -23.18 9.72 -2.32
CA ALA A 79 -24.20 10.77 -2.26
C ALA A 79 -25.58 10.29 -1.80
N ALA A 80 -26.08 9.19 -2.38
CA ALA A 80 -27.40 8.64 -2.04
C ALA A 80 -27.52 8.23 -0.56
N VAL A 81 -26.46 7.66 0.03
CA VAL A 81 -26.45 7.32 1.46
C VAL A 81 -26.41 8.58 2.31
N ARG A 82 -25.58 9.56 1.95
CA ARG A 82 -25.46 10.82 2.70
C ARG A 82 -26.79 11.59 2.72
N ASP A 83 -27.41 11.75 1.55
CA ASP A 83 -28.69 12.43 1.40
C ASP A 83 -29.82 11.69 2.11
N GLY A 84 -29.85 10.35 2.00
CA GLY A 84 -30.81 9.50 2.69
C GLY A 84 -30.72 9.64 4.21
N VAL A 85 -29.52 9.57 4.79
CA VAL A 85 -29.32 9.77 6.23
C VAL A 85 -29.73 11.19 6.65
N ALA A 86 -29.36 12.21 5.88
CA ALA A 86 -29.76 13.59 6.16
C ALA A 86 -31.29 13.75 6.21
N ALA A 87 -32.01 13.16 5.24
CA ALA A 87 -33.46 13.19 5.21
C ALA A 87 -34.07 12.50 6.44
N ARG A 88 -33.59 11.30 6.79
CA ARG A 88 -34.09 10.55 7.97
C ARG A 88 -33.78 11.26 9.29
N MET A 89 -32.64 11.93 9.42
CA MET A 89 -32.31 12.73 10.61
C MET A 89 -33.23 13.94 10.75
N ARG A 90 -33.55 14.65 9.65
CA ARG A 90 -34.52 15.75 9.68
C ARG A 90 -35.93 15.29 10.03
N GLU A 91 -36.34 14.15 9.50
CA GLU A 91 -37.62 13.51 9.83
C GLU A 91 -37.71 13.16 11.32
N ALA A 92 -36.69 12.47 11.86
CA ALA A 92 -36.61 12.15 13.29
C ALA A 92 -36.55 13.40 14.19
N ALA A 93 -35.92 14.49 13.73
CA ALA A 93 -35.88 15.74 14.47
C ALA A 93 -37.28 16.39 14.57
N ALA A 94 -38.04 16.37 13.47
CA ALA A 94 -39.36 17.00 13.38
C ALA A 94 -40.46 16.19 14.10
N ASP A 95 -40.32 14.87 14.21
CA ASP A 95 -41.32 14.01 14.84
C ASP A 95 -41.37 14.17 16.38
N PRO A 96 -42.44 14.68 16.99
CA PRO A 96 -42.54 14.84 18.44
C PRO A 96 -42.59 13.50 19.21
N ALA A 97 -42.93 12.39 18.56
CA ALA A 97 -42.94 11.07 19.19
C ALA A 97 -41.53 10.48 19.35
N THR A 98 -40.55 10.99 18.60
CA THR A 98 -39.16 10.57 18.72
C THR A 98 -38.47 11.32 19.86
N GLU A 99 -37.92 10.60 20.83
CA GLU A 99 -37.15 11.09 21.98
C GLU A 99 -35.64 10.93 21.79
N ALA A 100 -35.20 9.91 21.04
CA ALA A 100 -33.81 9.67 20.66
C ALA A 100 -33.69 8.91 19.33
N VAL A 101 -32.49 8.84 18.76
CA VAL A 101 -32.20 8.20 17.47
C VAL A 101 -31.11 7.14 17.61
N VAL A 102 -31.30 5.98 16.99
CA VAL A 102 -30.26 4.97 16.76
C VAL A 102 -29.90 4.96 15.27
N LEU A 103 -28.64 5.22 14.95
CA LEU A 103 -28.08 5.08 13.60
C LEU A 103 -27.37 3.72 13.48
N ILE A 104 -27.88 2.85 12.61
CA ILE A 104 -27.39 1.49 12.41
C ILE A 104 -27.27 1.14 10.92
N CYS A 105 -26.46 0.14 10.58
CA CYS A 105 -26.36 -0.37 9.22
C CYS A 105 -26.78 -1.85 9.14
N ALA A 106 -27.29 -2.27 8.00
CA ALA A 106 -27.44 -3.68 7.62
C ALA A 106 -26.15 -4.23 6.97
N GLY A 107 -26.11 -5.54 6.78
CA GLY A 107 -24.99 -6.22 6.12
C GLY A 107 -23.78 -6.42 7.03
N ARG A 108 -22.58 -6.50 6.43
CA ARG A 108 -21.36 -6.96 7.13
C ARG A 108 -20.64 -5.93 8.00
N THR A 109 -21.02 -4.66 7.93
CA THR A 109 -20.27 -3.56 8.55
C THR A 109 -21.15 -2.34 8.76
N PHE A 110 -20.77 -1.44 9.66
CA PHE A 110 -21.24 -0.04 9.69
C PHE A 110 -20.77 0.69 8.42
N PHE A 111 -20.42 1.98 8.46
CA PHE A 111 -19.84 2.64 7.28
C PHE A 111 -18.33 2.35 7.15
N ALA A 112 -17.88 1.79 6.01
CA ALA A 112 -16.45 1.54 5.77
C ALA A 112 -15.69 2.74 5.18
N GLY A 113 -16.29 3.94 5.19
CA GLY A 113 -15.69 5.19 4.73
C GLY A 113 -16.45 5.85 3.59
N ALA A 114 -15.85 6.90 3.04
CA ALA A 114 -16.36 7.59 1.87
C ALA A 114 -16.29 6.70 0.61
N ASP A 115 -17.14 6.98 -0.37
CA ASP A 115 -17.00 6.37 -1.68
C ASP A 115 -15.80 6.99 -2.42
N ILE A 116 -14.69 6.25 -2.46
CA ILE A 116 -13.44 6.69 -3.09
C ILE A 116 -13.62 6.91 -4.59
N THR A 117 -14.63 6.30 -5.23
CA THR A 117 -14.91 6.51 -6.66
C THR A 117 -15.49 7.88 -6.97
N GLU A 118 -15.98 8.62 -5.96
CA GLU A 118 -16.43 10.01 -6.09
C GLU A 118 -15.27 11.02 -6.00
N PHE A 119 -14.06 10.60 -5.57
CA PHE A 119 -12.96 11.53 -5.31
C PHE A 119 -12.39 12.09 -6.61
N GLY A 120 -12.13 13.39 -6.64
CA GLY A 120 -11.67 14.11 -7.83
C GLY A 120 -12.76 14.40 -8.86
N LYS A 121 -14.01 14.04 -8.58
CA LYS A 121 -15.19 14.38 -9.41
C LYS A 121 -15.95 15.55 -8.78
N PRO A 122 -16.83 16.25 -9.55
CA PRO A 122 -17.71 17.27 -8.99
C PRO A 122 -18.52 16.72 -7.81
N PRO A 123 -18.59 17.45 -6.68
CA PRO A 123 -19.29 16.97 -5.49
C PRO A 123 -20.79 16.81 -5.74
N LYS A 124 -21.40 15.79 -5.15
CA LYS A 124 -22.83 15.49 -5.22
C LYS A 124 -23.41 15.25 -3.83
N GLY A 125 -24.68 15.57 -3.64
CA GLY A 125 -25.37 15.44 -2.36
C GLY A 125 -24.79 16.32 -1.26
N ILE A 126 -25.28 16.14 -0.04
CA ILE A 126 -24.75 16.83 1.14
C ILE A 126 -23.28 16.43 1.38
N PRO A 127 -22.36 17.40 1.57
CA PRO A 127 -20.99 17.13 1.98
C PRO A 127 -20.96 16.37 3.30
N LEU A 128 -20.03 15.42 3.43
CA LEU A 128 -19.96 14.58 4.63
C LEU A 128 -19.77 15.40 5.92
N GLY A 129 -18.93 16.44 5.88
CA GLY A 129 -18.74 17.33 7.03
C GLY A 129 -20.03 18.04 7.47
N GLU A 130 -20.86 18.47 6.52
CA GLU A 130 -22.17 19.07 6.81
C GLU A 130 -23.15 18.06 7.37
N LEU A 131 -23.15 16.82 6.88
CA LEU A 131 -23.94 15.73 7.45
C LEU A 131 -23.53 15.41 8.89
N VAL A 132 -22.22 15.36 9.17
CA VAL A 132 -21.70 15.16 10.52
C VAL A 132 -22.15 16.29 11.45
N THR A 133 -22.08 17.55 10.99
CA THR A 133 -22.61 18.71 11.73
C THR A 133 -24.12 18.60 11.96
N LEU A 134 -24.89 18.19 10.95
CA LEU A 134 -26.34 17.98 11.08
C LEU A 134 -26.67 16.95 12.16
N ILE A 135 -25.93 15.85 12.23
CA ILE A 135 -26.10 14.81 13.25
C ILE A 135 -25.71 15.33 14.64
N GLU A 136 -24.59 16.06 14.73
CA GLU A 136 -24.11 16.63 16.00
C GLU A 136 -25.01 17.74 16.53
N ASP A 137 -25.72 18.46 15.66
CA ASP A 137 -26.69 19.49 16.03
C ASP A 137 -28.10 18.95 16.26
N MET A 138 -28.29 17.63 16.22
CA MET A 138 -29.58 17.02 16.53
C MET A 138 -30.05 17.40 17.95
N PRO A 139 -31.29 17.89 18.12
CA PRO A 139 -31.81 18.29 19.43
C PRO A 139 -32.09 17.08 20.34
N LYS A 140 -32.02 15.86 19.80
CA LYS A 140 -32.30 14.59 20.47
C LYS A 140 -31.04 13.73 20.52
N PRO A 141 -30.83 12.90 21.56
CA PRO A 141 -29.68 12.00 21.62
C PRO A 141 -29.59 11.10 20.38
N VAL A 142 -28.37 10.90 19.86
CA VAL A 142 -28.11 10.04 18.70
C VAL A 142 -27.06 9.01 19.09
N VAL A 143 -27.39 7.74 18.91
CA VAL A 143 -26.53 6.59 19.24
C VAL A 143 -26.07 5.92 17.95
N ALA A 144 -24.76 5.88 17.70
CA ALA A 144 -24.19 5.05 16.63
C ALA A 144 -24.09 3.60 17.11
N ALA A 145 -24.71 2.67 16.39
CA ALA A 145 -24.64 1.23 16.66
C ALA A 145 -23.68 0.56 15.66
N ILE A 146 -22.50 0.14 16.14
CA ILE A 146 -21.35 -0.22 15.30
C ILE A 146 -21.08 -1.74 15.32
N HIS A 147 -21.18 -2.36 14.14
CA HIS A 147 -20.68 -3.72 13.87
C HIS A 147 -19.70 -3.73 12.70
N GLY A 148 -18.91 -4.81 12.59
CA GLY A 148 -17.89 -4.94 11.55
C GLY A 148 -16.85 -3.82 11.65
N THR A 149 -16.92 -2.83 10.77
CA THR A 149 -15.98 -1.70 10.75
C THR A 149 -16.65 -0.33 10.66
N ALA A 150 -16.13 0.65 11.39
CA ALA A 150 -16.41 2.08 11.20
C ALA A 150 -15.10 2.77 10.83
N LEU A 151 -14.86 3.00 9.54
CA LEU A 151 -13.57 3.49 9.04
C LEU A 151 -13.71 4.82 8.31
N GLY A 152 -12.72 5.68 8.49
CA GLY A 152 -12.64 6.99 7.85
C GLY A 152 -13.90 7.81 8.10
N GLY A 153 -14.54 8.28 7.04
CA GLY A 153 -15.86 8.93 7.10
C GLY A 153 -16.92 8.20 7.94
N GLY A 154 -16.84 6.87 8.06
CA GLY A 154 -17.72 6.10 8.93
C GLY A 154 -17.48 6.29 10.42
N LEU A 155 -16.21 6.43 10.83
CA LEU A 155 -15.88 6.86 12.19
C LEU A 155 -16.20 8.35 12.37
N GLU A 156 -16.01 9.19 11.36
CA GLU A 156 -16.39 10.61 11.44
C GLU A 156 -17.90 10.80 11.65
N MET A 157 -18.75 9.98 11.01
CA MET A 157 -20.18 9.91 11.29
C MET A 157 -20.46 9.51 12.74
N ALA A 158 -19.80 8.47 13.26
CA ALA A 158 -19.96 8.04 14.64
C ALA A 158 -19.44 9.07 15.67
N LEU A 159 -18.44 9.88 15.29
CA LEU A 159 -17.94 11.01 16.08
C LEU A 159 -18.93 12.19 16.07
N GLY A 160 -19.75 12.34 15.02
CA GLY A 160 -20.87 13.29 14.99
C GLY A 160 -22.04 12.88 15.89
N CYS A 161 -22.27 11.57 16.08
CA CYS A 161 -23.26 11.08 17.03
C CYS A 161 -22.90 11.45 18.48
N HIS A 162 -23.91 11.56 19.34
CA HIS A 162 -23.73 11.88 20.76
C HIS A 162 -23.11 10.71 21.55
N TYR A 163 -23.48 9.48 21.19
CA TYR A 163 -23.06 8.24 21.86
C TYR A 163 -22.74 7.13 20.86
N ARG A 164 -21.90 6.17 21.27
CA ARG A 164 -21.45 5.02 20.46
C ARG A 164 -21.55 3.72 21.23
N VAL A 165 -22.27 2.75 20.65
CA VAL A 165 -22.38 1.36 21.12
C VAL A 165 -21.80 0.44 20.06
N ALA A 166 -20.98 -0.53 20.44
CA ALA A 166 -20.36 -1.44 19.47
C ALA A 166 -20.31 -2.89 19.95
N VAL A 167 -20.30 -3.84 19.02
CA VAL A 167 -19.97 -5.24 19.34
C VAL A 167 -18.46 -5.43 19.58
N PRO A 168 -18.02 -6.42 20.38
CA PRO A 168 -16.61 -6.63 20.70
C PRO A 168 -15.72 -6.90 19.47
N SER A 169 -16.27 -7.56 18.45
CA SER A 169 -15.55 -7.83 17.19
C SER A 169 -15.33 -6.58 16.31
N ALA A 170 -16.03 -5.48 16.59
CA ALA A 170 -15.98 -4.30 15.74
C ALA A 170 -14.61 -3.63 15.77
N ARG A 171 -14.29 -2.91 14.67
CA ARG A 171 -13.07 -2.12 14.55
C ARG A 171 -13.35 -0.70 14.07
N VAL A 172 -12.64 0.25 14.63
CA VAL A 172 -12.79 1.68 14.31
C VAL A 172 -11.44 2.29 13.92
N GLY A 173 -11.41 3.28 13.01
CA GLY A 173 -10.16 3.96 12.65
C GLY A 173 -10.31 5.01 11.56
N LEU A 174 -9.24 5.78 11.33
CA LEU A 174 -9.16 6.83 10.32
C LEU A 174 -8.02 6.52 9.33
N PRO A 175 -8.24 5.64 8.33
CA PRO A 175 -7.22 5.13 7.43
C PRO A 175 -6.87 6.05 6.24
N GLU A 176 -7.39 7.28 6.20
CA GLU A 176 -7.21 8.27 5.12
C GLU A 176 -5.76 8.47 4.70
N VAL A 177 -4.82 8.40 5.64
CA VAL A 177 -3.38 8.54 5.37
C VAL A 177 -2.87 7.52 4.35
N LYS A 178 -3.50 6.33 4.27
CA LYS A 178 -3.16 5.27 3.29
C LYS A 178 -3.62 5.60 1.86
N LEU A 179 -4.43 6.65 1.69
CA LEU A 179 -4.87 7.20 0.41
C LEU A 179 -4.18 8.55 0.12
N GLY A 180 -3.13 8.88 0.88
CA GLY A 180 -2.40 10.14 0.74
C GLY A 180 -3.20 11.39 1.15
N ILE A 181 -4.19 11.23 2.01
CA ILE A 181 -5.08 12.30 2.49
C ILE A 181 -5.21 12.24 4.02
N LEU A 182 -6.01 13.13 4.59
CA LEU A 182 -6.35 13.13 6.02
C LEU A 182 -7.88 13.04 6.20
N PRO A 183 -8.38 12.76 7.42
CA PRO A 183 -9.82 12.80 7.72
C PRO A 183 -10.40 14.19 7.43
N GLY A 184 -11.46 14.26 6.63
CA GLY A 184 -11.94 15.52 6.04
C GLY A 184 -13.36 15.94 6.43
N ALA A 185 -13.96 15.27 7.41
CA ALA A 185 -15.29 15.55 7.95
C ALA A 185 -15.27 15.75 9.49
N GLY A 186 -14.18 16.32 10.00
CA GLY A 186 -13.94 16.68 11.38
C GLY A 186 -13.31 15.59 12.23
N GLY A 187 -12.83 14.49 11.65
CA GLY A 187 -12.14 13.43 12.36
C GLY A 187 -10.88 13.91 13.08
N THR A 188 -10.11 14.83 12.47
CA THR A 188 -8.89 15.38 13.11
C THR A 188 -9.21 16.34 14.26
N GLN A 189 -10.45 16.82 14.32
CA GLN A 189 -10.92 17.76 15.35
C GLN A 189 -11.63 17.02 16.50
N ARG A 190 -12.50 16.06 16.19
CA ARG A 190 -13.31 15.34 17.19
C ARG A 190 -12.55 14.20 17.88
N LEU A 191 -11.74 13.44 17.15
CA LEU A 191 -11.01 12.32 17.73
C LEU A 191 -10.07 12.72 18.89
N PRO A 192 -9.20 13.75 18.79
CA PRO A 192 -8.30 14.11 19.89
C PRO A 192 -9.04 14.60 21.15
N ARG A 193 -10.25 15.14 21.00
CA ARG A 193 -11.11 15.54 22.13
C ARG A 193 -11.63 14.34 22.92
N ILE A 194 -11.77 13.18 22.27
CA ILE A 194 -12.21 11.95 22.92
C ILE A 194 -11.05 11.10 23.41
N VAL A 195 -10.05 10.81 22.59
CA VAL A 195 -9.00 9.83 22.93
C VAL A 195 -7.70 10.46 23.42
N GLY A 196 -7.58 11.78 23.33
CA GLY A 196 -6.33 12.51 23.59
C GLY A 196 -5.46 12.66 22.34
N VAL A 197 -4.59 13.67 22.37
CA VAL A 197 -3.78 14.10 21.21
C VAL A 197 -2.85 13.00 20.72
N GLU A 198 -2.06 12.39 21.60
CA GLU A 198 -1.08 11.37 21.22
C GLU A 198 -1.75 10.15 20.56
N ARG A 199 -2.84 9.65 21.16
CA ARG A 199 -3.58 8.51 20.61
C ARG A 199 -4.25 8.86 19.28
N ALA A 200 -4.76 10.08 19.12
CA ALA A 200 -5.33 10.54 17.86
C ALA A 200 -4.25 10.64 16.77
N LEU A 201 -3.06 11.18 17.08
CA LEU A 201 -1.92 11.23 16.17
C LEU A 201 -1.52 9.82 15.71
N GLU A 202 -1.44 8.85 16.62
CA GLU A 202 -1.18 7.45 16.29
C GLU A 202 -2.24 6.89 15.33
N MET A 203 -3.53 7.03 15.67
CA MET A 203 -4.63 6.49 14.88
C MET A 203 -4.69 7.10 13.47
N ILE A 204 -4.55 8.43 13.35
CA ILE A 204 -4.68 9.17 12.10
C ILE A 204 -3.45 8.97 11.20
N THR A 205 -2.24 9.00 11.75
CA THR A 205 -1.01 8.92 10.93
C THR A 205 -0.58 7.50 10.58
N SER A 206 -1.09 6.48 11.29
CA SER A 206 -0.89 5.06 10.94
C SER A 206 -2.03 4.51 10.08
N GLY A 207 -3.24 5.05 10.23
CA GLY A 207 -4.45 4.50 9.64
C GLY A 207 -4.78 3.10 10.15
N GLU A 208 -4.32 2.72 11.35
CA GLU A 208 -4.59 1.42 11.95
C GLU A 208 -6.03 1.32 12.45
N HIS A 209 -6.56 0.08 12.40
CA HIS A 209 -7.90 -0.22 12.88
C HIS A 209 -7.81 -0.67 14.34
N VAL A 210 -8.47 0.07 15.23
CA VAL A 210 -8.51 -0.18 16.67
C VAL A 210 -9.68 -1.09 17.01
N PRO A 211 -9.47 -2.22 17.71
CA PRO A 211 -10.56 -3.07 18.20
C PRO A 211 -11.47 -2.33 19.19
N ALA A 212 -12.78 -2.61 19.14
CA ALA A 212 -13.78 -1.95 19.97
C ALA A 212 -13.48 -1.97 21.49
N PRO A 213 -12.98 -3.07 22.09
CA PRO A 213 -12.60 -3.06 23.50
C PRO A 213 -11.54 -2.00 23.85
N LYS A 214 -10.49 -1.87 23.01
CA LYS A 214 -9.45 -0.85 23.19
C LYS A 214 -9.98 0.56 22.92
N ALA A 215 -10.91 0.70 21.98
CA ALA A 215 -11.57 1.97 21.71
C ALA A 215 -12.47 2.41 22.89
N LYS A 216 -13.13 1.46 23.58
CA LYS A 216 -13.87 1.74 24.83
C LYS A 216 -12.94 2.19 25.96
N GLU A 217 -11.82 1.50 26.17
CA GLU A 217 -10.80 1.91 27.15
C GLU A 217 -10.30 3.35 26.91
N ALA A 218 -10.18 3.76 25.64
CA ALA A 218 -9.79 5.12 25.26
C ALA A 218 -10.92 6.16 25.36
N GLY A 219 -12.16 5.73 25.64
CA GLY A 219 -13.36 6.57 25.72
C GLY A 219 -14.07 6.83 24.37
N LEU A 220 -13.61 6.22 23.27
CA LEU A 220 -14.21 6.37 21.94
C LEU A 220 -15.54 5.62 21.82
N ILE A 221 -15.69 4.50 22.53
CA ILE A 221 -16.94 3.73 22.57
C ILE A 221 -17.51 3.82 23.97
N ASP A 222 -18.79 4.19 24.08
CA ASP A 222 -19.47 4.38 25.36
C ASP A 222 -19.85 3.02 25.97
N GLU A 223 -20.37 2.09 25.16
CA GLU A 223 -20.76 0.75 25.62
C GLU A 223 -20.41 -0.36 24.62
N LEU A 224 -20.07 -1.54 25.16
CA LEU A 224 -19.96 -2.75 24.37
C LEU A 224 -21.25 -3.54 24.49
N ALA A 225 -21.90 -3.80 23.37
CA ALA A 225 -23.01 -4.73 23.27
C ALA A 225 -22.49 -6.18 23.33
N PRO A 226 -23.38 -7.18 23.51
CA PRO A 226 -23.05 -8.56 23.15
C PRO A 226 -22.75 -8.67 21.65
N GLU A 227 -22.05 -9.73 21.25
CA GLU A 227 -21.70 -9.94 19.83
C GLU A 227 -22.95 -10.05 18.93
N GLU A 228 -23.99 -10.70 19.44
CA GLU A 228 -25.31 -10.75 18.83
C GLU A 228 -26.26 -9.75 19.50
N GLY A 229 -27.24 -9.24 18.75
CA GLY A 229 -28.26 -8.35 19.32
C GLY A 229 -27.87 -6.87 19.47
N LEU A 230 -26.88 -6.39 18.69
CA LEU A 230 -26.44 -4.98 18.69
C LEU A 230 -27.60 -3.97 18.61
N ARG A 231 -28.60 -4.23 17.76
CA ARG A 231 -29.78 -3.36 17.62
C ARG A 231 -30.51 -3.19 18.95
N GLN A 232 -30.77 -4.29 19.65
CA GLN A 232 -31.48 -4.26 20.93
C GLN A 232 -30.65 -3.55 21.99
N ALA A 233 -29.35 -3.85 22.08
CA ALA A 233 -28.45 -3.17 23.01
C ALA A 233 -28.38 -1.65 22.77
N ALA A 234 -28.36 -1.21 21.51
CA ALA A 234 -28.37 0.21 21.16
C ALA A 234 -29.71 0.89 21.51
N LEU A 235 -30.84 0.19 21.32
CA LEU A 235 -32.16 0.65 21.75
C LEU A 235 -32.24 0.80 23.26
N ASP A 236 -31.80 -0.21 24.01
CA ASP A 236 -31.81 -0.20 25.47
C ASP A 236 -30.90 0.92 26.01
N PHE A 237 -29.74 1.14 25.37
CA PHE A 237 -28.86 2.26 25.65
C PHE A 237 -29.57 3.60 25.43
N ALA A 238 -30.24 3.78 24.29
CA ALA A 238 -30.98 5.00 23.98
C ALA A 238 -32.13 5.26 24.96
N LYS A 239 -32.92 4.24 25.29
CA LYS A 239 -33.99 4.32 26.30
C LYS A 239 -33.46 4.73 27.67
N ARG A 240 -32.30 4.20 28.07
CA ARG A 240 -31.65 4.59 29.32
C ARG A 240 -31.21 6.06 29.31
N LEU A 241 -30.69 6.58 28.19
CA LEU A 241 -30.37 8.00 28.08
C LEU A 241 -31.60 8.89 28.30
N VAL A 242 -32.72 8.53 27.65
CA VAL A 242 -34.00 9.25 27.79
C VAL A 242 -34.49 9.19 29.24
N ALA A 243 -34.52 8.00 29.84
CA ALA A 243 -34.97 7.80 31.23
C ALA A 243 -34.10 8.55 32.26
N GLU A 244 -32.80 8.69 32.00
CA GLU A 244 -31.86 9.44 32.85
C GLU A 244 -31.83 10.94 32.55
N GLY A 245 -32.59 11.43 31.57
CA GLY A 245 -32.58 12.83 31.14
C GLY A 245 -31.25 13.27 30.51
N LYS A 246 -30.47 12.32 29.98
CA LYS A 246 -29.20 12.60 29.29
C LYS A 246 -29.46 13.03 27.85
N GLY A 247 -29.35 14.34 27.62
CA GLY A 247 -29.51 14.95 26.31
C GLY A 247 -28.33 14.74 25.35
N PRO A 248 -28.36 15.41 24.18
CA PRO A 248 -27.23 15.52 23.26
C PRO A 248 -25.91 15.87 23.96
N ARG A 249 -24.85 15.09 23.70
CA ARG A 249 -23.47 15.39 24.12
C ARG A 249 -22.58 15.55 22.88
N LYS A 250 -22.30 16.79 22.50
CA LYS A 250 -21.48 17.08 21.31
C LYS A 250 -20.02 16.85 21.61
N VAL A 251 -19.32 16.16 20.71
CA VAL A 251 -17.89 15.90 20.88
C VAL A 251 -17.07 17.18 20.75
N ARG A 252 -17.53 18.14 19.92
CA ARG A 252 -16.84 19.43 19.76
C ARG A 252 -16.66 20.23 21.06
N ASP A 253 -17.56 20.02 22.02
CA ASP A 253 -17.57 20.74 23.31
C ASP A 253 -16.64 20.10 24.36
N LEU A 254 -16.10 18.90 24.11
CA LEU A 254 -15.14 18.25 24.98
C LEU A 254 -13.75 18.90 24.82
N SER A 255 -13.19 19.46 25.90
CA SER A 255 -11.93 20.20 25.85
C SER A 255 -10.80 19.62 26.70
N ASP A 256 -11.08 18.89 27.78
CA ASP A 256 -10.09 18.52 28.79
C ASP A 256 -8.81 17.87 28.21
N LYS A 257 -8.98 16.96 27.25
CA LYS A 257 -7.86 16.23 26.64
C LYS A 257 -7.05 17.05 25.64
N VAL A 258 -7.66 18.04 24.97
CA VAL A 258 -6.94 18.93 24.05
C VAL A 258 -6.30 20.09 24.80
N GLU A 259 -6.95 20.61 25.84
CA GLU A 259 -6.37 21.64 26.74
C GLU A 259 -5.10 21.11 27.44
N ALA A 260 -5.06 19.84 27.81
CA ALA A 260 -3.87 19.22 28.39
C ALA A 260 -2.62 19.28 27.48
N ALA A 261 -2.79 19.44 26.17
CA ALA A 261 -1.71 19.56 25.19
C ALA A 261 -1.45 21.01 24.75
N ARG A 262 -2.24 21.99 25.22
CA ARG A 262 -2.07 23.40 24.84
C ARG A 262 -0.75 23.95 25.36
N GLY A 263 -0.05 24.72 24.52
CA GLY A 263 1.25 25.30 24.86
C GLY A 263 2.42 24.29 24.90
N LYS A 264 2.20 23.06 24.42
CA LYS A 264 3.21 21.98 24.39
C LYS A 264 3.58 21.58 22.95
N PRO A 265 4.25 22.45 22.17
CA PRO A 265 4.61 22.15 20.78
C PRO A 265 5.50 20.91 20.63
N GLU A 266 6.23 20.53 21.68
CA GLU A 266 7.08 19.33 21.73
C GLU A 266 6.30 18.03 21.50
N VAL A 267 5.01 17.94 21.89
CA VAL A 267 4.18 16.74 21.65
C VAL A 267 4.13 16.38 20.17
N PHE A 268 3.99 17.40 19.30
CA PHE A 268 3.92 17.20 17.85
C PHE A 268 5.31 16.99 17.24
N ALA A 269 6.31 17.75 17.70
CA ALA A 269 7.68 17.66 17.21
C ALA A 269 8.32 16.30 17.53
N ASP A 270 8.14 15.80 18.76
CA ASP A 270 8.65 14.50 19.19
C ASP A 270 7.92 13.36 18.51
N PHE A 271 6.61 13.47 18.30
CA PHE A 271 5.85 12.49 17.51
C PHE A 271 6.35 12.42 16.06
N ALA A 272 6.56 13.56 15.41
CA ALA A 272 7.11 13.62 14.05
C ALA A 272 8.51 13.01 13.99
N LYS A 273 9.39 13.34 14.95
CA LYS A 273 10.76 12.82 15.04
C LYS A 273 10.79 11.31 15.27
N ALA A 274 9.97 10.79 16.18
CA ALA A 274 9.85 9.36 16.48
C ALA A 274 9.38 8.55 15.25
N ASN A 275 8.64 9.18 14.34
CA ASN A 275 8.07 8.55 13.15
C ASN A 275 8.76 8.96 11.84
N ALA A 276 9.85 9.73 11.88
CA ALA A 276 10.48 10.32 10.69
C ALA A 276 10.82 9.29 9.60
N ARG A 277 11.30 8.10 9.99
CA ARG A 277 11.58 7.00 9.05
C ARG A 277 10.31 6.50 8.33
N ARG A 278 9.17 6.42 9.03
CA ARG A 278 7.88 5.99 8.47
C ARG A 278 7.28 7.06 7.55
N PHE A 279 7.51 8.33 7.87
CA PHE A 279 6.96 9.47 7.12
C PHE A 279 7.83 9.94 5.96
N ARG A 280 9.03 9.38 5.78
CA ARG A 280 9.96 9.75 4.72
C ARG A 280 9.30 9.74 3.34
N GLY A 281 9.25 10.91 2.72
CA GLY A 281 8.69 11.12 1.38
C GLY A 281 7.18 11.31 1.33
N PHE A 282 6.45 11.04 2.41
CA PHE A 282 4.99 11.22 2.45
C PHE A 282 4.60 12.63 2.88
N GLU A 283 3.60 13.21 2.20
CA GLU A 283 3.03 14.52 2.56
C GLU A 283 1.90 14.42 3.60
N ALA A 284 1.04 13.40 3.47
CA ALA A 284 -0.16 13.27 4.28
C ALA A 284 0.08 13.18 5.80
N PRO A 285 1.09 12.44 6.32
CA PRO A 285 1.33 12.39 7.78
C PRO A 285 1.64 13.74 8.40
N ALA A 286 2.41 14.59 7.71
CA ALA A 286 2.71 15.95 8.19
C ALA A 286 1.44 16.80 8.25
N ALA A 287 0.60 16.73 7.21
CA ALA A 287 -0.68 17.43 7.20
C ALA A 287 -1.66 16.89 8.27
N CYS A 288 -1.66 15.59 8.55
CA CYS A 288 -2.42 15.00 9.65
C CYS A 288 -1.99 15.58 11.01
N ILE A 289 -0.67 15.70 11.24
CA ILE A 289 -0.13 16.30 12.47
C ILE A 289 -0.59 17.75 12.60
N GLU A 290 -0.48 18.54 11.53
CA GLU A 290 -0.93 19.94 11.50
C GLU A 290 -2.44 20.08 11.73
N ALA A 291 -3.26 19.18 11.17
CA ALA A 291 -4.71 19.19 11.38
C ALA A 291 -5.08 18.86 12.83
N VAL A 292 -4.42 17.89 13.46
CA VAL A 292 -4.62 17.57 14.88
C VAL A 292 -4.10 18.68 15.79
N LYS A 293 -2.99 19.33 15.41
CA LYS A 293 -2.47 20.50 16.12
C LYS A 293 -3.47 21.66 16.12
N ALA A 294 -4.16 21.89 15.01
CA ALA A 294 -5.24 22.87 14.92
C ALA A 294 -6.38 22.59 15.91
N ALA A 295 -6.66 21.33 16.25
CA ALA A 295 -7.66 20.96 17.24
C ALA A 295 -7.34 21.45 18.67
N VAL A 296 -6.06 21.69 18.95
CA VAL A 296 -5.52 22.17 20.24
C VAL A 296 -5.38 23.70 20.26
N GLU A 297 -4.89 24.28 19.17
CA GLU A 297 -4.49 25.69 19.08
C GLU A 297 -5.61 26.63 18.63
N LEU A 298 -6.60 26.13 17.87
CA LEU A 298 -7.64 26.95 17.27
C LEU A 298 -9.03 26.66 17.85
N PRO A 299 -9.96 27.63 17.79
CA PRO A 299 -11.39 27.35 17.96
C PRO A 299 -11.87 26.26 17.01
N PHE A 300 -12.85 25.45 17.45
CA PHE A 300 -13.30 24.25 16.72
C PHE A 300 -13.61 24.52 15.23
N GLU A 301 -14.40 25.56 14.93
CA GLU A 301 -14.78 25.90 13.55
C GLU A 301 -13.57 26.31 12.69
N GLN A 302 -12.58 26.97 13.28
CA GLN A 302 -11.32 27.30 12.58
C GLN A 302 -10.47 26.04 12.36
N GLY A 303 -10.49 25.10 13.30
CA GLY A 303 -9.88 23.78 13.17
C GLY A 303 -10.51 22.97 12.03
N ILE A 304 -11.84 22.95 11.92
CA ILE A 304 -12.57 22.33 10.81
C ILE A 304 -12.20 22.97 9.46
N ALA A 305 -12.14 24.30 9.40
CA ALA A 305 -11.71 25.01 8.19
C ALA A 305 -10.26 24.65 7.80
N LYS A 306 -9.36 24.55 8.79
CA LYS A 306 -7.96 24.15 8.57
C LYS A 306 -7.83 22.72 8.09
N GLU A 307 -8.58 21.79 8.68
CA GLU A 307 -8.68 20.40 8.23
C GLU A 307 -9.12 20.36 6.76
N ARG A 308 -10.18 21.10 6.41
CA ARG A 308 -10.72 21.13 5.06
C ARG A 308 -9.73 21.66 4.02
N ASP A 309 -9.02 22.73 4.34
CA ASP A 309 -7.98 23.31 3.48
C ASP A 309 -6.87 22.29 3.18
N LEU A 310 -6.33 21.66 4.24
CA LEU A 310 -5.29 20.63 4.11
C LEU A 310 -5.79 19.41 3.34
N PHE A 311 -7.03 18.97 3.59
CA PHE A 311 -7.66 17.88 2.85
C PHE A 311 -7.73 18.15 1.35
N LEU A 312 -8.23 19.32 0.94
CA LEU A 312 -8.37 19.70 -0.46
C LEU A 312 -7.01 19.78 -1.16
N LYS A 313 -6.00 20.33 -0.48
CA LYS A 313 -4.62 20.35 -1.00
C LYS A 313 -4.07 18.96 -1.26
N LEU A 314 -4.25 18.03 -0.31
CA LEU A 314 -3.77 16.64 -0.47
C LEU A 314 -4.51 15.88 -1.57
N VAL A 315 -5.84 16.02 -1.64
CA VAL A 315 -6.67 15.32 -2.64
C VAL A 315 -6.26 15.67 -4.07
N ALA A 316 -5.86 16.91 -4.30
CA ALA A 316 -5.37 17.42 -5.59
C ALA A 316 -3.93 16.99 -5.91
N GLY A 317 -3.13 16.63 -4.89
CA GLY A 317 -1.73 16.28 -5.04
C GLY A 317 -1.49 14.90 -5.67
N THR A 318 -0.33 14.76 -6.34
CA THR A 318 0.07 13.53 -7.03
C THR A 318 0.20 12.34 -6.08
N GLN A 319 0.65 12.54 -4.83
CA GLN A 319 0.76 11.44 -3.85
C GLN A 319 -0.59 10.81 -3.50
N SER A 320 -1.67 11.59 -3.46
CA SER A 320 -3.01 11.05 -3.23
C SER A 320 -3.53 10.35 -4.49
N LYS A 321 -3.34 10.94 -5.68
CA LYS A 321 -3.68 10.26 -6.95
C LYS A 321 -3.02 8.89 -7.04
N ALA A 322 -1.72 8.81 -6.75
CA ALA A 322 -0.94 7.58 -6.69
C ALA A 322 -1.50 6.56 -5.71
N GLN A 323 -1.75 6.94 -4.46
CA GLN A 323 -2.22 6.00 -3.44
C GLN A 323 -3.68 5.54 -3.68
N ARG A 324 -4.54 6.41 -4.25
CA ARG A 324 -5.88 6.01 -4.71
C ARG A 324 -5.79 5.02 -5.88
N TYR A 325 -4.91 5.27 -6.84
CA TYR A 325 -4.63 4.33 -7.93
C TYR A 325 -4.21 2.96 -7.39
N VAL A 326 -3.24 2.92 -6.47
CA VAL A 326 -2.75 1.67 -5.84
C VAL A 326 -3.88 0.91 -5.12
N PHE A 327 -4.75 1.64 -4.42
CA PHE A 327 -5.90 1.04 -3.73
C PHE A 327 -6.84 0.30 -4.68
N PHE A 328 -7.07 0.83 -5.89
CA PHE A 328 -7.86 0.14 -6.91
C PHE A 328 -7.06 -0.97 -7.59
N ALA A 329 -5.79 -0.73 -7.93
CA ALA A 329 -4.90 -1.71 -8.54
C ALA A 329 -4.80 -3.01 -7.72
N GLU A 330 -4.67 -2.92 -6.38
CA GLU A 330 -4.62 -4.10 -5.50
C GLU A 330 -5.90 -4.95 -5.52
N ARG A 331 -7.06 -4.33 -5.80
CA ARG A 331 -8.30 -5.09 -5.99
C ARG A 331 -8.40 -5.65 -7.39
N GLU A 332 -7.89 -4.89 -8.34
CA GLU A 332 -7.96 -5.22 -9.75
C GLU A 332 -7.13 -6.46 -10.06
N VAL A 333 -5.94 -6.67 -9.48
CA VAL A 333 -5.09 -7.89 -9.73
C VAL A 333 -5.82 -9.23 -9.57
N ARG A 334 -6.95 -9.27 -8.85
CA ARG A 334 -7.78 -10.47 -8.66
C ARG A 334 -8.70 -10.76 -9.84
N LYS A 335 -8.98 -9.76 -10.68
CA LYS A 335 -9.83 -9.83 -11.85
C LYS A 335 -9.00 -10.20 -13.07
N ILE A 336 -9.11 -11.44 -13.48
CA ILE A 336 -8.38 -11.98 -14.63
C ILE A 336 -9.38 -12.14 -15.78
N PRO A 337 -9.21 -11.45 -16.92
CA PRO A 337 -10.24 -11.38 -17.96
C PRO A 337 -10.77 -12.74 -18.46
N ASP A 338 -9.94 -13.78 -18.49
CA ASP A 338 -10.31 -15.11 -18.96
C ASP A 338 -10.65 -16.12 -17.84
N LEU A 339 -10.71 -15.66 -16.59
CA LEU A 339 -11.14 -16.42 -15.40
C LEU A 339 -12.33 -15.71 -14.72
N PRO A 340 -13.57 -16.10 -15.06
CA PRO A 340 -14.77 -15.64 -14.36
C PRO A 340 -14.71 -15.89 -12.85
N ASP A 341 -15.37 -15.05 -12.05
CA ASP A 341 -15.33 -15.13 -10.57
C ASP A 341 -15.86 -16.48 -10.03
N ASP A 342 -16.78 -17.11 -10.76
CA ASP A 342 -17.37 -18.43 -10.48
C ASP A 342 -16.54 -19.62 -10.99
N THR A 343 -15.35 -19.37 -11.57
CA THR A 343 -14.42 -20.45 -11.97
C THR A 343 -14.16 -21.37 -10.77
N PRO A 344 -14.39 -22.70 -10.92
CA PRO A 344 -14.16 -23.67 -9.86
C PRO A 344 -12.72 -23.63 -9.34
N THR A 345 -12.57 -23.86 -8.03
CA THR A 345 -11.25 -23.99 -7.39
C THR A 345 -11.07 -25.37 -6.81
N LEU A 346 -9.83 -25.83 -6.81
CA LEU A 346 -9.43 -27.05 -6.13
C LEU A 346 -9.26 -26.77 -4.62
N PRO A 347 -9.66 -27.70 -3.73
CA PRO A 347 -9.45 -27.54 -2.30
C PRO A 347 -7.95 -27.58 -1.98
N VAL A 348 -7.49 -26.70 -1.08
CA VAL A 348 -6.12 -26.70 -0.56
C VAL A 348 -6.20 -26.75 0.97
N ASN A 349 -6.28 -27.96 1.49
CA ASN A 349 -6.37 -28.26 2.92
C ASN A 349 -5.02 -28.67 3.53
N SER A 350 -4.06 -29.13 2.72
CA SER A 350 -2.69 -29.42 3.15
C SER A 350 -1.67 -29.10 2.05
N VAL A 351 -0.45 -28.71 2.47
CA VAL A 351 0.62 -28.27 1.57
C VAL A 351 1.90 -29.06 1.81
N GLY A 352 2.52 -29.56 0.73
CA GLY A 352 3.88 -30.10 0.74
C GLY A 352 4.89 -29.04 0.32
N ILE A 353 6.06 -28.99 0.96
CA ILE A 353 7.16 -28.08 0.61
C ILE A 353 8.45 -28.87 0.49
N ILE A 354 9.17 -28.68 -0.61
CA ILE A 354 10.45 -29.33 -0.87
C ILE A 354 11.58 -28.35 -0.60
N GLY A 355 12.39 -28.65 0.42
CA GLY A 355 13.48 -27.81 0.91
C GLY A 355 13.10 -27.06 2.19
N ALA A 356 13.94 -27.17 3.22
CA ALA A 356 13.74 -26.50 4.52
C ALA A 356 14.62 -25.25 4.70
N GLY A 357 15.22 -24.76 3.60
CA GLY A 357 16.03 -23.53 3.60
C GLY A 357 15.22 -22.27 3.87
N THR A 358 15.85 -21.10 3.76
CA THR A 358 15.22 -19.79 4.04
C THR A 358 13.91 -19.59 3.27
N MET A 359 13.87 -19.94 1.98
CA MET A 359 12.65 -19.84 1.18
C MET A 359 11.58 -20.83 1.62
N GLY A 360 11.90 -22.13 1.67
CA GLY A 360 10.92 -23.16 2.05
C GLY A 360 10.31 -22.93 3.44
N GLY A 361 11.12 -22.57 4.43
CA GLY A 361 10.62 -22.22 5.76
C GLY A 361 9.76 -20.96 5.77
N GLY A 362 10.15 -19.92 5.03
CA GLY A 362 9.34 -18.71 4.88
C GLY A 362 8.01 -18.96 4.16
N ILE A 363 8.00 -19.81 3.12
CA ILE A 363 6.79 -20.24 2.41
C ILE A 363 5.86 -20.99 3.36
N ALA A 364 6.40 -21.98 4.11
CA ALA A 364 5.65 -22.75 5.10
C ALA A 364 4.89 -21.85 6.07
N MET A 365 5.58 -20.84 6.61
CA MET A 365 4.97 -19.90 7.58
C MET A 365 3.72 -19.19 7.05
N ASN A 366 3.60 -18.92 5.74
CA ASN A 366 2.39 -18.29 5.19
C ASN A 366 1.16 -19.19 5.33
N PHE A 367 1.33 -20.49 5.09
CA PHE A 367 0.26 -21.50 5.20
C PHE A 367 -0.08 -21.79 6.67
N LEU A 368 0.93 -21.94 7.52
CA LEU A 368 0.74 -22.16 8.96
C LEU A 368 -0.01 -21.00 9.62
N ASN A 369 0.27 -19.76 9.21
CA ASN A 369 -0.45 -18.58 9.68
C ASN A 369 -1.93 -18.59 9.28
N ALA A 370 -2.26 -19.21 8.14
CA ALA A 370 -3.62 -19.42 7.67
C ALA A 370 -4.28 -20.68 8.27
N GLY A 371 -3.58 -21.43 9.13
CA GLY A 371 -4.07 -22.66 9.73
C GLY A 371 -4.04 -23.88 8.81
N ILE A 372 -3.26 -23.84 7.72
CA ILE A 372 -3.13 -24.92 6.76
C ILE A 372 -1.90 -25.79 7.14
N PRO A 373 -2.08 -27.10 7.42
CA PRO A 373 -0.99 -28.04 7.69
C PRO A 373 0.06 -28.09 6.57
N VAL A 374 1.33 -28.21 6.95
CA VAL A 374 2.46 -28.25 6.03
C VAL A 374 3.36 -29.47 6.30
N THR A 375 3.65 -30.24 5.25
CA THR A 375 4.70 -31.26 5.25
C THR A 375 5.95 -30.70 4.58
N ILE A 376 7.09 -30.66 5.28
CA ILE A 376 8.37 -30.19 4.74
C ILE A 376 9.29 -31.40 4.53
N VAL A 377 9.75 -31.58 3.29
CA VAL A 377 10.71 -32.62 2.91
C VAL A 377 12.10 -32.02 2.71
N GLU A 378 13.10 -32.68 3.29
CA GLU A 378 14.53 -32.40 3.05
C GLU A 378 15.32 -33.68 2.78
N MET A 379 16.54 -33.54 2.26
CA MET A 379 17.46 -34.65 1.98
C MET A 379 18.29 -35.06 3.20
N LYS A 380 18.51 -34.15 4.17
CA LYS A 380 19.37 -34.36 5.33
C LYS A 380 18.71 -33.89 6.62
N GLN A 381 18.84 -34.68 7.69
CA GLN A 381 18.23 -34.36 8.98
C GLN A 381 18.72 -33.03 9.54
N GLU A 382 20.01 -32.73 9.40
CA GLU A 382 20.61 -31.49 9.93
C GLU A 382 20.03 -30.25 9.24
N ALA A 383 19.75 -30.35 7.93
CA ALA A 383 19.14 -29.25 7.18
C ALA A 383 17.68 -29.05 7.57
N LEU A 384 16.94 -30.15 7.77
CA LEU A 384 15.56 -30.15 8.25
C LEU A 384 15.45 -29.52 9.64
N ASP A 385 16.23 -30.00 10.61
CA ASP A 385 16.23 -29.50 11.99
C ASP A 385 16.56 -28.00 12.05
N ARG A 386 17.55 -27.57 11.25
CA ARG A 386 17.90 -26.15 11.13
C ARG A 386 16.74 -25.33 10.58
N GLY A 387 16.07 -25.79 9.52
CA GLY A 387 14.92 -25.12 8.92
C GLY A 387 13.76 -24.96 9.91
N LEU A 388 13.39 -26.06 10.60
CA LEU A 388 12.35 -26.06 11.63
C LEU A 388 12.69 -25.14 12.81
N SER A 389 13.96 -25.12 13.24
CA SER A 389 14.45 -24.22 14.28
C SER A 389 14.30 -22.75 13.88
N VAL A 390 14.62 -22.40 12.62
CA VAL A 390 14.47 -21.03 12.11
C VAL A 390 13.00 -20.59 12.10
N ILE A 391 12.07 -21.47 11.67
CA ILE A 391 10.63 -21.19 11.69
C ILE A 391 10.18 -20.88 13.12
N ARG A 392 10.51 -21.75 14.09
CA ARG A 392 10.17 -21.56 15.51
C ARG A 392 10.71 -20.24 16.06
N LYS A 393 11.99 -19.94 15.85
CA LYS A 393 12.63 -18.69 16.30
C LYS A 393 11.94 -17.45 15.74
N ASN A 394 11.48 -17.48 14.49
CA ASN A 394 10.74 -16.37 13.90
C ASN A 394 9.39 -16.13 14.59
N TYR A 395 8.67 -17.19 14.97
CA TYR A 395 7.44 -17.07 15.74
C TYR A 395 7.68 -16.59 17.17
N GLU A 396 8.68 -17.15 17.86
CA GLU A 396 9.08 -16.72 19.21
C GLU A 396 9.49 -15.25 19.23
N ALA A 397 10.24 -14.79 18.22
CA ALA A 397 10.60 -13.37 18.09
C ALA A 397 9.37 -12.46 17.87
N SER A 398 8.31 -12.96 17.22
CA SER A 398 7.05 -12.24 17.07
C SER A 398 6.25 -12.21 18.38
N ALA A 399 6.27 -13.31 19.14
CA ALA A 399 5.64 -13.41 20.45
C ALA A 399 6.33 -12.51 21.49
N ALA A 400 7.67 -12.48 21.51
CA ALA A 400 8.45 -11.58 22.36
C ALA A 400 8.16 -10.08 22.10
N LYS A 401 7.69 -9.74 20.90
CA LYS A 401 7.24 -8.38 20.52
C LYS A 401 5.75 -8.14 20.78
N GLY A 402 5.05 -9.06 21.44
CA GLY A 402 3.61 -8.97 21.73
C GLY A 402 2.70 -9.05 20.51
N ARG A 403 3.21 -9.47 19.34
CA ARG A 403 2.43 -9.60 18.09
C ARG A 403 1.72 -10.94 17.96
N LEU A 404 2.08 -11.89 18.82
CA LEU A 404 1.59 -13.26 18.84
C LEU A 404 1.53 -13.73 20.29
N LYS A 405 0.56 -14.58 20.66
CA LYS A 405 0.60 -15.24 21.97
C LYS A 405 1.56 -16.43 21.93
N PRO A 406 2.21 -16.80 23.06
CA PRO A 406 3.03 -18.02 23.11
C PRO A 406 2.28 -19.28 22.66
N GLU A 407 0.99 -19.40 23.00
CA GLU A 407 0.12 -20.51 22.59
C GLU A 407 -0.05 -20.61 21.07
N ASP A 408 -0.07 -19.47 20.36
CA ASP A 408 -0.19 -19.46 18.91
C ASP A 408 1.11 -19.96 18.23
N VAL A 409 2.27 -19.86 18.90
CA VAL A 409 3.54 -20.45 18.43
C VAL A 409 3.38 -21.96 18.37
N GLU A 410 2.99 -22.58 19.47
CA GLU A 410 2.83 -24.04 19.54
C GLU A 410 1.75 -24.54 18.59
N LYS A 411 0.63 -23.82 18.49
CA LYS A 411 -0.43 -24.15 17.52
C LYS A 411 0.06 -24.15 16.08
N ARG A 412 0.93 -23.21 15.69
CA ARG A 412 1.48 -23.15 14.33
C ARG A 412 2.55 -24.20 14.11
N MET A 413 3.37 -24.47 15.12
CA MET A 413 4.41 -25.50 15.04
C MET A 413 3.82 -26.91 14.98
N SER A 414 2.69 -27.17 15.63
CA SER A 414 2.01 -28.48 15.58
C SER A 414 1.38 -28.81 14.22
N LEU A 415 1.22 -27.80 13.35
CA LEU A 415 0.76 -27.97 11.97
C LEU A 415 1.90 -28.40 11.00
N ILE A 416 3.14 -28.52 11.50
CA ILE A 416 4.30 -28.88 10.67
C ILE A 416 4.64 -30.36 10.86
N THR A 417 4.76 -31.08 9.75
CA THR A 417 5.40 -32.40 9.70
C THR A 417 6.70 -32.28 8.92
N GLY A 418 7.85 -32.44 9.59
CA GLY A 418 9.16 -32.51 8.94
C GLY A 418 9.55 -33.96 8.67
N THR A 419 10.04 -34.27 7.47
CA THR A 419 10.46 -35.64 7.10
C THR A 419 11.57 -35.63 6.06
N LEU A 420 12.30 -36.74 5.95
CA LEU A 420 13.23 -37.03 4.85
C LEU A 420 12.60 -37.90 3.76
N ASP A 421 11.43 -38.46 4.04
CA ASP A 421 10.71 -39.33 3.13
C ASP A 421 9.97 -38.49 2.07
N PHE A 422 10.37 -38.67 0.81
CA PHE A 422 9.74 -37.98 -0.31
C PHE A 422 8.31 -38.49 -0.58
N GLU A 423 7.98 -39.74 -0.22
CA GLU A 423 6.64 -40.32 -0.41
C GLU A 423 5.58 -39.63 0.46
N ALA A 424 5.99 -38.91 1.50
CA ALA A 424 5.09 -38.06 2.30
C ALA A 424 4.40 -36.96 1.47
N LEU A 425 4.90 -36.65 0.26
CA LEU A 425 4.32 -35.70 -0.69
C LEU A 425 3.21 -36.30 -1.58
N SER A 426 2.81 -37.56 -1.35
CA SER A 426 1.73 -38.21 -2.09
C SER A 426 0.33 -37.69 -1.73
N THR A 427 0.15 -37.17 -0.51
CA THR A 427 -1.16 -36.78 0.05
C THR A 427 -1.52 -35.29 0.02
N PRO A 428 -0.57 -34.30 0.01
CA PRO A 428 -0.92 -32.89 -0.03
C PRO A 428 -1.75 -32.48 -1.24
N ASP A 429 -2.57 -31.44 -1.09
CA ASP A 429 -3.37 -30.85 -2.19
C ASP A 429 -2.54 -29.94 -3.10
N LEU A 430 -1.50 -29.32 -2.53
CA LEU A 430 -0.56 -28.43 -3.21
C LEU A 430 0.86 -28.81 -2.78
N VAL A 431 1.77 -29.01 -3.73
CA VAL A 431 3.20 -29.21 -3.45
C VAL A 431 4.00 -28.07 -4.07
N ILE A 432 4.82 -27.38 -3.27
CA ILE A 432 5.66 -26.26 -3.69
C ILE A 432 7.12 -26.67 -3.63
N GLU A 433 7.78 -26.65 -4.78
CA GLU A 433 9.21 -26.88 -4.92
C GLU A 433 10.00 -25.59 -4.63
N ALA A 434 10.93 -25.66 -3.67
CA ALA A 434 11.83 -24.57 -3.28
C ALA A 434 13.30 -25.05 -3.13
N VAL A 435 13.75 -25.90 -4.05
CA VAL A 435 15.12 -26.39 -4.16
C VAL A 435 16.00 -25.46 -4.99
N TYR A 436 17.27 -25.84 -5.15
CA TYR A 436 18.28 -25.05 -5.85
C TYR A 436 17.86 -24.70 -7.29
N GLU A 437 18.28 -23.53 -7.77
CA GLU A 437 17.89 -22.97 -9.06
C GLU A 437 18.66 -23.62 -10.23
N ASN A 438 18.34 -24.88 -10.50
CA ASN A 438 18.89 -25.67 -11.62
C ASN A 438 17.78 -26.46 -12.32
N MET A 439 17.73 -26.38 -13.65
CA MET A 439 16.66 -26.98 -14.45
C MET A 439 16.61 -28.51 -14.32
N ASP A 440 17.75 -29.20 -14.33
CA ASP A 440 17.79 -30.66 -14.26
C ASP A 440 17.31 -31.17 -12.90
N ILE A 441 17.72 -30.50 -11.82
CA ILE A 441 17.27 -30.81 -10.46
C ILE A 441 15.75 -30.61 -10.36
N LYS A 442 15.21 -29.49 -10.85
CA LYS A 442 13.77 -29.23 -10.81
C LYS A 442 13.00 -30.26 -11.65
N LYS A 443 13.47 -30.60 -12.85
CA LYS A 443 12.86 -31.65 -13.67
C LYS A 443 12.87 -33.01 -12.97
N ASP A 444 13.94 -33.40 -12.29
CA ASP A 444 13.97 -34.63 -11.50
C ASP A 444 12.91 -34.64 -10.40
N VAL A 445 12.82 -33.55 -9.63
CA VAL A 445 11.80 -33.37 -8.60
C VAL A 445 10.39 -33.50 -9.18
N PHE A 446 10.09 -32.81 -10.28
CA PHE A 446 8.76 -32.85 -10.90
C PHE A 446 8.42 -34.21 -11.52
N ARG A 447 9.38 -34.97 -12.07
CA ARG A 447 9.16 -36.37 -12.50
C ARG A 447 8.81 -37.29 -11.33
N ARG A 448 9.41 -37.06 -10.16
CA ARG A 448 9.12 -37.84 -8.96
C ARG A 448 7.74 -37.48 -8.42
N LEU A 449 7.42 -36.20 -8.33
CA LEU A 449 6.09 -35.72 -7.92
C LEU A 449 4.98 -36.24 -8.84
N ASP A 450 5.19 -36.26 -10.15
CA ASP A 450 4.21 -36.76 -11.12
C ASP A 450 3.80 -38.22 -10.86
N LYS A 451 4.72 -39.03 -10.32
CA LYS A 451 4.44 -40.44 -9.98
C LYS A 451 3.67 -40.60 -8.68
N ILE A 452 3.95 -39.76 -7.67
CA ILE A 452 3.47 -40.00 -6.30
C ILE A 452 2.31 -39.10 -5.88
N ALA A 453 2.23 -37.89 -6.45
CA ALA A 453 1.21 -36.92 -6.05
C ALA A 453 -0.18 -37.42 -6.46
N LYS A 454 -1.12 -37.41 -5.52
CA LYS A 454 -2.50 -37.82 -5.78
C LYS A 454 -3.13 -37.09 -6.98
N PRO A 455 -4.10 -37.70 -7.67
CA PRO A 455 -4.89 -37.01 -8.68
C PRO A 455 -5.51 -35.71 -8.14
N GLY A 456 -5.47 -34.65 -8.94
CA GLY A 456 -5.99 -33.33 -8.55
C GLY A 456 -5.04 -32.47 -7.70
N ALA A 457 -3.88 -32.98 -7.29
CA ALA A 457 -2.87 -32.16 -6.60
C ALA A 457 -2.24 -31.14 -7.55
N ILE A 458 -2.02 -29.92 -7.04
CA ILE A 458 -1.33 -28.83 -7.74
C ILE A 458 0.18 -28.95 -7.50
N LEU A 459 0.99 -28.84 -8.56
CA LEU A 459 2.45 -28.85 -8.47
C LEU A 459 2.98 -27.46 -8.81
N ALA A 460 3.58 -26.78 -7.85
CA ALA A 460 4.07 -25.42 -8.01
C ALA A 460 5.59 -25.33 -7.89
N SER A 461 6.24 -24.54 -8.75
CA SER A 461 7.66 -24.18 -8.58
C SER A 461 7.81 -22.76 -8.06
N ASN A 462 8.71 -22.56 -7.09
CA ASN A 462 9.13 -21.25 -6.60
C ASN A 462 10.30 -20.63 -7.42
N THR A 463 10.64 -21.20 -8.57
CA THR A 463 11.71 -20.67 -9.43
C THR A 463 11.54 -19.18 -9.72
N SER A 464 12.65 -18.45 -9.87
CA SER A 464 12.69 -17.00 -10.11
C SER A 464 13.08 -16.65 -11.55
N TYR A 465 13.72 -17.57 -12.29
CA TYR A 465 14.24 -17.34 -13.64
C TYR A 465 14.00 -18.49 -14.62
N LEU A 466 13.75 -19.72 -14.12
CA LEU A 466 13.62 -20.89 -14.99
C LEU A 466 12.25 -20.93 -15.66
N ASN A 467 12.23 -21.52 -16.86
CA ASN A 467 11.03 -21.67 -17.65
C ASN A 467 10.10 -22.73 -17.01
N VAL A 468 8.93 -22.29 -16.53
CA VAL A 468 7.94 -23.17 -15.88
C VAL A 468 7.33 -24.16 -16.88
N ASP A 469 7.21 -23.81 -18.16
CA ASP A 469 6.70 -24.72 -19.19
C ASP A 469 7.67 -25.89 -19.40
N GLU A 470 8.98 -25.65 -19.29
CA GLU A 470 10.00 -26.68 -19.38
C GLU A 470 9.95 -27.64 -18.18
N ILE A 471 9.65 -27.12 -16.99
CA ILE A 471 9.39 -27.92 -15.78
C ILE A 471 8.09 -28.73 -15.93
N ALA A 472 7.04 -28.12 -16.47
CA ALA A 472 5.76 -28.79 -16.71
C ALA A 472 5.88 -29.92 -17.76
N SER A 473 6.76 -29.76 -18.75
CA SER A 473 6.92 -30.71 -19.87
C SER A 473 7.34 -32.12 -19.48
N VAL A 474 7.91 -32.31 -18.28
CA VAL A 474 8.37 -33.62 -17.80
C VAL A 474 7.33 -34.37 -16.97
N THR A 475 6.13 -33.80 -16.79
CA THR A 475 5.02 -34.44 -16.09
C THR A 475 3.96 -34.93 -17.08
N SER A 476 3.21 -35.94 -16.68
CA SER A 476 2.02 -36.43 -17.40
C SER A 476 0.78 -35.54 -17.20
N ARG A 477 0.87 -34.54 -16.33
CA ARG A 477 -0.21 -33.62 -15.90
C ARG A 477 0.20 -32.14 -15.97
N PRO A 478 0.71 -31.64 -17.11
CA PRO A 478 1.20 -30.26 -17.21
C PRO A 478 0.11 -29.22 -16.88
N GLU A 479 -1.17 -29.58 -16.98
CA GLU A 479 -2.31 -28.76 -16.56
C GLU A 479 -2.40 -28.52 -15.05
N SER A 480 -1.77 -29.38 -14.24
CA SER A 480 -1.63 -29.25 -12.79
C SER A 480 -0.39 -28.46 -12.35
N VAL A 481 0.46 -28.01 -13.29
CA VAL A 481 1.72 -27.34 -12.99
C VAL A 481 1.60 -25.83 -13.11
N ILE A 482 2.13 -25.09 -12.14
CA ILE A 482 2.11 -23.62 -12.10
C ILE A 482 3.40 -23.06 -11.47
N GLY A 483 3.74 -21.79 -11.71
CA GLY A 483 4.72 -21.09 -10.90
C GLY A 483 4.07 -20.34 -9.74
N MET A 484 4.64 -20.47 -8.55
CA MET A 484 4.29 -19.68 -7.37
C MET A 484 5.57 -19.05 -6.83
N HIS A 485 5.99 -17.93 -7.42
CA HIS A 485 7.23 -17.26 -7.09
C HIS A 485 7.05 -16.32 -5.90
N PHE A 486 7.55 -16.76 -4.74
CA PHE A 486 7.58 -16.00 -3.50
C PHE A 486 8.85 -15.15 -3.41
N PHE A 487 8.73 -13.99 -2.75
CA PHE A 487 9.83 -13.04 -2.61
C PHE A 487 10.47 -13.11 -1.23
N SER A 488 11.80 -13.19 -1.17
CA SER A 488 12.52 -13.28 0.10
C SER A 488 12.52 -11.96 0.88
N PRO A 489 12.30 -11.96 2.21
CA PRO A 489 11.87 -13.10 3.04
C PRO A 489 10.40 -13.47 2.80
N ALA A 490 10.13 -14.73 2.46
CA ALA A 490 8.83 -15.19 1.97
C ALA A 490 7.69 -15.08 2.98
N ASN A 491 7.95 -14.97 4.27
CA ASN A 491 6.94 -14.76 5.32
C ASN A 491 6.63 -13.27 5.57
N VAL A 492 7.40 -12.36 4.97
CA VAL A 492 7.29 -10.90 5.17
C VAL A 492 6.79 -10.19 3.91
N MET A 493 7.41 -10.49 2.76
CA MET A 493 7.07 -9.85 1.49
C MET A 493 5.66 -10.22 1.05
N LYS A 494 4.87 -9.26 0.59
CA LYS A 494 3.45 -9.50 0.24
C LYS A 494 3.27 -10.06 -1.16
N LEU A 495 4.20 -9.81 -2.08
CA LEU A 495 4.07 -10.26 -3.46
C LEU A 495 4.16 -11.78 -3.58
N LEU A 496 3.27 -12.34 -4.41
CA LEU A 496 3.37 -13.66 -5.00
C LEU A 496 3.14 -13.51 -6.51
N GLU A 497 4.17 -13.75 -7.32
CA GLU A 497 3.98 -13.87 -8.76
C GLU A 497 3.41 -15.27 -9.06
N VAL A 498 2.18 -15.31 -9.57
CA VAL A 498 1.52 -16.53 -10.03
C VAL A 498 1.84 -16.68 -11.52
N VAL A 499 2.83 -17.52 -11.83
CA VAL A 499 3.34 -17.69 -13.20
C VAL A 499 2.49 -18.73 -13.92
N ARG A 500 1.68 -18.28 -14.88
CA ARG A 500 0.79 -19.13 -15.67
C ARG A 500 1.59 -19.91 -16.70
N ALA A 501 1.85 -21.18 -16.42
CA ALA A 501 2.36 -22.11 -17.41
C ALA A 501 1.34 -22.28 -18.56
N GLU A 502 1.82 -22.53 -19.77
CA GLU A 502 1.05 -22.56 -21.01
C GLU A 502 -0.14 -23.54 -20.92
N LYS A 503 0.08 -24.71 -20.33
CA LYS A 503 -0.93 -25.77 -20.21
C LYS A 503 -1.74 -25.73 -18.91
N ALA A 504 -1.40 -24.86 -17.96
CA ALA A 504 -2.05 -24.81 -16.66
C ALA A 504 -3.57 -24.62 -16.79
N SER A 505 -4.35 -25.44 -16.11
CA SER A 505 -5.81 -25.36 -16.16
C SER A 505 -6.33 -24.08 -15.52
N LYS A 506 -7.52 -23.65 -15.93
CA LYS A 506 -8.17 -22.47 -15.34
C LYS A 506 -8.43 -22.64 -13.86
N GLU A 507 -8.77 -23.86 -13.43
CA GLU A 507 -9.00 -24.22 -12.03
C GLU A 507 -7.73 -24.07 -11.20
N VAL A 508 -6.56 -24.49 -11.72
CA VAL A 508 -5.27 -24.36 -11.03
C VAL A 508 -4.88 -22.89 -10.88
N VAL A 509 -5.01 -22.11 -11.96
CA VAL A 509 -4.73 -20.67 -11.92
C VAL A 509 -5.68 -19.94 -10.96
N ALA A 510 -6.99 -20.21 -11.05
CA ALA A 510 -7.99 -19.64 -10.15
C ALA A 510 -7.72 -20.01 -8.69
N THR A 511 -7.30 -21.26 -8.43
CA THR A 511 -6.94 -21.73 -7.09
C THR A 511 -5.74 -20.95 -6.54
N ALA A 512 -4.65 -20.80 -7.31
CA ALA A 512 -3.46 -20.07 -6.88
C ALA A 512 -3.75 -18.59 -6.58
N VAL A 513 -4.51 -17.93 -7.47
CA VAL A 513 -4.88 -16.51 -7.32
C VAL A 513 -5.80 -16.29 -6.11
N LYS A 514 -6.80 -17.16 -5.90
CA LYS A 514 -7.71 -17.08 -4.74
C LYS A 514 -7.07 -17.54 -3.43
N LEU A 515 -6.02 -18.35 -3.49
CA LEU A 515 -5.23 -18.78 -2.33
C LEU A 515 -4.32 -17.67 -1.81
N ALA A 516 -3.73 -16.85 -2.69
CA ALA A 516 -2.82 -15.78 -2.32
C ALA A 516 -3.34 -14.88 -1.17
N PRO A 517 -4.55 -14.28 -1.21
CA PRO A 517 -5.04 -13.47 -0.10
C PRO A 517 -5.31 -14.27 1.18
N LYS A 518 -5.65 -15.57 1.09
CA LYS A 518 -5.87 -16.42 2.27
C LYS A 518 -4.58 -16.60 3.08
N ILE A 519 -3.44 -16.62 2.41
CA ILE A 519 -2.11 -16.73 3.02
C ILE A 519 -1.42 -15.37 3.20
N GLY A 520 -2.17 -14.27 3.11
CA GLY A 520 -1.65 -12.90 3.32
C GLY A 520 -0.78 -12.36 2.19
N LYS A 521 -0.90 -12.89 0.98
CA LYS A 521 -0.20 -12.43 -0.23
C LYS A 521 -1.10 -11.63 -1.17
N ILE A 522 -0.45 -10.85 -2.03
CA ILE A 522 -1.02 -10.22 -3.22
C ILE A 522 -0.52 -11.04 -4.40
N GLY A 523 -1.40 -11.89 -4.93
CA GLY A 523 -1.14 -12.72 -6.09
C GLY A 523 -1.31 -11.91 -7.37
N VAL A 524 -0.24 -11.80 -8.16
CA VAL A 524 -0.26 -11.15 -9.48
C VAL A 524 -0.04 -12.22 -10.54
N LEU A 525 -0.98 -12.37 -11.48
CA LEU A 525 -0.84 -13.32 -12.57
C LEU A 525 0.16 -12.79 -13.60
N VAL A 526 1.17 -13.60 -13.93
CA VAL A 526 2.20 -13.25 -14.92
C VAL A 526 2.41 -14.41 -15.89
N GLY A 527 2.85 -14.11 -17.10
CA GLY A 527 3.22 -15.12 -18.10
C GLY A 527 4.64 -15.66 -17.91
N VAL A 528 4.93 -16.80 -18.51
CA VAL A 528 6.28 -17.37 -18.53
C VAL A 528 7.20 -16.54 -19.44
N CYS A 529 8.26 -15.99 -18.86
CA CYS A 529 9.42 -15.39 -19.52
C CYS A 529 10.59 -15.33 -18.52
N TYR A 530 11.81 -15.11 -19.01
CA TYR A 530 13.00 -15.07 -18.13
C TYR A 530 12.90 -13.91 -17.13
N GLY A 531 12.88 -14.22 -15.84
CA GLY A 531 12.72 -13.24 -14.76
C GLY A 531 11.30 -12.71 -14.58
N PHE A 532 10.31 -13.29 -15.27
CA PHE A 532 8.89 -12.92 -15.22
C PHE A 532 8.67 -11.41 -15.41
N VAL A 533 8.07 -10.74 -14.42
CA VAL A 533 7.86 -9.29 -14.47
C VAL A 533 8.91 -8.58 -13.63
N GLY A 534 8.96 -8.88 -12.33
CA GLY A 534 9.79 -8.14 -11.40
C GLY A 534 11.29 -8.23 -11.71
N ASN A 535 11.82 -9.46 -11.81
CA ASN A 535 13.26 -9.67 -11.97
C ASN A 535 13.74 -9.26 -13.35
N ARG A 536 12.90 -9.44 -14.37
CA ARG A 536 13.13 -8.96 -15.73
C ARG A 536 13.34 -7.45 -15.77
N MET A 537 12.45 -6.68 -15.16
CA MET A 537 12.59 -5.22 -15.06
C MET A 537 13.78 -4.82 -14.16
N LEU A 538 14.02 -5.56 -13.07
CA LEU A 538 15.15 -5.27 -12.17
C LEU A 538 16.50 -5.40 -12.88
N ALA A 539 16.63 -6.34 -13.83
CA ALA A 539 17.85 -6.55 -14.59
C ALA A 539 18.27 -5.28 -15.37
N GLU A 540 17.31 -4.55 -15.93
CA GLU A 540 17.54 -3.29 -16.65
C GLU A 540 18.14 -2.22 -15.74
N ARG A 541 17.56 -2.04 -14.54
CA ARG A 541 18.11 -1.12 -13.54
C ARG A 541 19.52 -1.52 -13.10
N GLN A 542 19.76 -2.83 -12.92
CA GLN A 542 21.06 -3.32 -12.47
C GLN A 542 22.13 -3.12 -13.55
N ARG A 543 21.79 -3.32 -14.82
CA ARG A 543 22.67 -3.01 -15.95
C ARG A 543 23.07 -1.54 -15.90
N GLU A 544 22.10 -0.63 -15.80
CA GLU A 544 22.38 0.80 -15.82
C GLU A 544 23.08 1.29 -14.55
N ALA A 545 22.78 0.74 -13.38
CA ALA A 545 23.52 1.04 -12.16
C ALA A 545 25.03 0.75 -12.32
N ASN A 546 25.37 -0.40 -12.90
CA ASN A 546 26.76 -0.76 -13.14
C ASN A 546 27.42 0.16 -14.19
N ARG A 547 26.72 0.49 -15.29
CA ARG A 547 27.25 1.38 -16.33
C ARG A 547 27.43 2.81 -15.84
N LEU A 548 26.49 3.35 -15.08
CA LEU A 548 26.62 4.65 -14.43
C LEU A 548 27.88 4.72 -13.56
N VAL A 549 28.16 3.64 -12.81
CA VAL A 549 29.39 3.55 -12.01
C VAL A 549 30.63 3.50 -12.88
N GLU A 550 30.62 2.82 -14.03
CA GLU A 550 31.76 2.81 -14.96
C GLU A 550 31.96 4.17 -15.67
N GLU A 551 30.87 4.88 -15.97
CA GLU A 551 30.89 6.13 -16.73
C GLU A 551 31.19 7.38 -15.89
N GLY A 552 31.02 7.35 -14.57
CA GLY A 552 31.24 8.58 -13.80
C GLY A 552 30.73 8.61 -12.37
N ALA A 553 29.64 7.91 -12.07
CA ALA A 553 29.08 7.88 -10.73
C ALA A 553 29.90 6.97 -9.79
N MET A 554 29.71 7.12 -8.48
CA MET A 554 30.13 6.15 -7.49
C MET A 554 28.94 5.30 -7.01
N PRO A 555 29.17 4.09 -6.45
CA PRO A 555 28.11 3.25 -5.92
C PRO A 555 27.18 3.97 -4.93
N TRP A 556 27.75 4.84 -4.08
CA TRP A 556 26.98 5.63 -3.12
C TRP A 556 26.20 6.80 -3.71
N ASP A 557 26.55 7.30 -4.90
CA ASP A 557 25.75 8.30 -5.59
C ASP A 557 24.47 7.65 -6.13
N VAL A 558 24.62 6.50 -6.80
CA VAL A 558 23.51 5.70 -7.32
C VAL A 558 22.54 5.27 -6.21
N ASP A 559 23.07 4.75 -5.11
CA ASP A 559 22.26 4.31 -3.98
C ASP A 559 21.56 5.48 -3.29
N ARG A 560 22.23 6.64 -3.12
CA ARG A 560 21.64 7.86 -2.54
C ARG A 560 20.48 8.35 -3.39
N VAL A 561 20.65 8.46 -4.70
CA VAL A 561 19.60 8.95 -5.62
C VAL A 561 18.34 8.09 -5.53
N LEU A 562 18.48 6.75 -5.50
CA LEU A 562 17.34 5.86 -5.35
C LEU A 562 16.72 5.89 -3.95
N TYR A 563 17.54 6.07 -2.91
CA TYR A 563 17.06 6.23 -1.53
C TYR A 563 16.24 7.52 -1.36
N GLU A 564 16.72 8.63 -1.94
CA GLU A 564 16.05 9.93 -1.97
C GLU A 564 14.79 9.92 -2.85
N PHE A 565 14.80 9.14 -3.94
CA PHE A 565 13.60 8.89 -4.74
C PHE A 565 12.49 8.23 -3.92
N GLY A 566 12.86 7.36 -2.95
CA GLY A 566 11.94 6.78 -1.99
C GLY A 566 12.10 5.27 -1.79
N LEU A 567 12.96 4.61 -2.57
CA LEU A 567 13.24 3.19 -2.39
C LEU A 567 13.89 2.93 -1.02
N PRO A 568 13.69 1.73 -0.44
CA PRO A 568 14.29 1.39 0.85
C PRO A 568 15.81 1.20 0.77
N MET A 569 16.31 0.85 -0.42
CA MET A 569 17.51 0.08 -0.78
C MET A 569 18.05 0.53 -2.15
N GLY A 570 19.27 1.07 -2.24
CA GLY A 570 20.01 1.16 -3.50
C GLY A 570 20.61 -0.20 -3.93
N PRO A 571 20.90 -0.42 -5.23
CA PRO A 571 21.36 -1.71 -5.75
C PRO A 571 22.68 -2.20 -5.14
N PHE A 572 23.61 -1.31 -4.78
CA PHE A 572 24.92 -1.71 -4.27
C PHE A 572 24.85 -2.11 -2.79
N ALA A 573 24.16 -1.34 -1.96
CA ALA A 573 23.88 -1.70 -0.57
C ALA A 573 22.96 -2.91 -0.46
N MET A 574 22.05 -3.12 -1.42
CA MET A 574 21.26 -4.37 -1.52
C MET A 574 22.15 -5.57 -1.82
N SER A 575 23.10 -5.41 -2.74
CA SER A 575 24.06 -6.46 -3.08
C SER A 575 24.96 -6.81 -1.90
N ASP A 576 25.42 -5.80 -1.14
CA ASP A 576 26.20 -6.02 0.09
C ASP A 576 25.39 -6.66 1.22
N LEU A 577 24.09 -6.36 1.32
CA LEU A 577 23.19 -6.99 2.29
C LEU A 577 22.95 -8.46 1.95
N ALA A 578 22.71 -8.76 0.67
CA ALA A 578 22.53 -10.13 0.19
C ALA A 578 23.84 -10.94 0.35
N GLY A 579 24.96 -10.33 -0.02
CA GLY A 579 26.27 -10.95 -0.06
C GLY A 579 26.76 -11.06 -1.50
N LEU A 580 27.88 -10.42 -1.81
CA LEU A 580 28.41 -10.36 -3.17
C LEU A 580 28.84 -11.72 -3.72
N ASP A 581 29.10 -12.69 -2.85
CA ASP A 581 29.54 -14.03 -3.21
C ASP A 581 28.38 -15.01 -3.53
N ILE A 582 27.11 -14.59 -3.46
CA ILE A 582 25.98 -15.44 -3.83
C ILE A 582 26.04 -15.78 -5.33
N GLY A 583 26.27 -17.05 -5.66
CA GLY A 583 26.44 -17.50 -7.04
C GLY A 583 27.79 -17.12 -7.66
N TRP A 584 28.76 -16.72 -6.85
CA TRP A 584 30.16 -16.54 -7.25
C TRP A 584 31.01 -17.71 -6.74
N SER A 585 32.00 -18.12 -7.52
CA SER A 585 33.01 -19.11 -7.14
C SER A 585 34.39 -18.59 -7.53
N ARG A 586 35.40 -18.89 -6.71
CA ARG A 586 36.79 -18.45 -6.97
C ARG A 586 37.36 -19.13 -8.22
N GLU A 587 36.94 -20.35 -8.50
CA GLU A 587 37.40 -21.17 -9.63
C GLU A 587 36.89 -20.65 -10.98
N THR A 588 35.69 -20.07 -11.00
CA THR A 588 35.06 -19.55 -12.24
C THR A 588 35.18 -18.04 -12.39
N SER A 589 35.72 -17.33 -11.39
CA SER A 589 35.86 -15.87 -11.42
C SER A 589 36.84 -15.44 -12.51
N LYS A 590 36.45 -14.45 -13.31
CA LYS A 590 37.33 -13.84 -14.32
C LYS A 590 37.85 -12.46 -13.91
N GLY A 591 37.37 -11.92 -12.79
CA GLY A 591 37.69 -10.56 -12.36
C GLY A 591 37.24 -9.48 -13.36
N GLU A 592 36.23 -9.77 -14.17
CA GLU A 592 35.77 -8.89 -15.25
C GLU A 592 34.81 -7.81 -14.75
N THR A 593 34.11 -8.07 -13.66
CA THR A 593 33.15 -7.16 -13.02
C THR A 593 33.67 -6.60 -11.70
N LEU A 594 33.19 -5.43 -11.28
CA LEU A 594 33.52 -4.87 -9.96
C LEU A 594 33.15 -5.85 -8.82
N ARG A 595 32.01 -6.52 -8.94
CA ARG A 595 31.54 -7.52 -7.99
C ARG A 595 32.54 -8.68 -7.83
N GLU A 596 33.03 -9.25 -8.93
CA GLU A 596 34.02 -10.34 -8.88
C GLU A 596 35.31 -9.88 -8.21
N LYS A 597 35.83 -8.70 -8.61
CA LYS A 597 37.04 -8.13 -8.00
C LYS A 597 36.87 -7.93 -6.49
N LEU A 598 35.70 -7.50 -6.03
CA LEU A 598 35.39 -7.38 -4.60
C LEU A 598 35.38 -8.74 -3.90
N CYS A 599 34.75 -9.76 -4.49
CA CYS A 599 34.73 -11.11 -3.95
C CYS A 599 36.14 -11.72 -3.85
N GLU A 600 36.99 -11.51 -4.85
CA GLU A 600 38.38 -11.97 -4.89
C GLU A 600 39.21 -11.37 -3.73
N MET A 601 38.88 -10.14 -3.33
CA MET A 601 39.47 -9.41 -2.19
C MET A 601 38.81 -9.71 -0.84
N ASP A 602 37.93 -10.70 -0.77
CA ASP A 602 37.14 -11.05 0.42
C ASP A 602 36.18 -9.95 0.93
N ARG A 603 35.89 -8.96 0.07
CA ARG A 603 34.90 -7.91 0.33
C ARG A 603 33.52 -8.41 -0.12
N ARG A 604 32.87 -9.25 0.68
CA ARG A 604 31.61 -9.96 0.33
C ARG A 604 30.35 -9.32 0.91
N GLY A 605 30.40 -8.06 1.31
CA GLY A 605 29.27 -7.28 1.85
C GLY A 605 29.23 -7.22 3.37
N GLN A 606 28.04 -7.06 3.95
CA GLN A 606 27.86 -6.82 5.39
C GLN A 606 28.40 -7.96 6.26
N LYS A 607 28.37 -9.20 5.76
CA LYS A 607 28.80 -10.38 6.52
C LYS A 607 30.32 -10.45 6.74
N THR A 608 31.10 -9.77 5.89
CA THR A 608 32.56 -9.65 6.00
C THR A 608 32.97 -8.26 6.49
N GLY A 609 32.02 -7.38 6.83
CA GLY A 609 32.29 -6.00 7.22
C GLY A 609 32.72 -5.09 6.06
N ALA A 610 32.73 -5.59 4.82
CA ALA A 610 33.29 -4.91 3.66
C ALA A 610 32.71 -5.47 2.35
N GLY A 611 32.26 -4.59 1.46
CA GLY A 611 31.74 -4.86 0.11
C GLY A 611 31.94 -3.63 -0.78
N PHE A 612 30.90 -3.17 -1.47
CA PHE A 612 30.87 -1.83 -2.09
C PHE A 612 31.01 -0.70 -1.05
N TYR A 613 30.60 -0.98 0.19
CA TYR A 613 30.82 -0.11 1.35
C TYR A 613 31.74 -0.77 2.37
N ASP A 614 32.31 0.03 3.28
CA ASP A 614 32.83 -0.47 4.55
C ASP A 614 31.72 -0.43 5.61
N TYR A 615 31.67 -1.42 6.50
CA TYR A 615 30.64 -1.57 7.53
C TYR A 615 31.25 -1.64 8.92
N ASP A 616 30.70 -0.84 9.85
CA ASP A 616 31.06 -0.92 11.26
C ASP A 616 30.36 -2.11 11.97
N ALA A 617 30.62 -2.27 13.27
CA ALA A 617 30.00 -3.32 14.10
C ALA A 617 28.46 -3.24 14.14
N ASN A 618 27.88 -2.06 13.87
CA ASN A 618 26.44 -1.83 13.79
C ASN A 618 25.90 -1.97 12.36
N ARG A 619 26.72 -2.42 11.42
CA ARG A 619 26.43 -2.53 9.98
C ARG A 619 26.06 -1.18 9.35
N LYS A 620 26.57 -0.08 9.88
CA LYS A 620 26.45 1.23 9.25
C LYS A 620 27.42 1.31 8.07
N ALA A 621 26.89 1.59 6.89
CA ALA A 621 27.67 1.73 5.65
C ALA A 621 28.42 3.06 5.60
N THR A 622 29.66 3.04 5.14
CA THR A 622 30.46 4.23 4.78
C THR A 622 31.11 4.04 3.40
N PRO A 623 31.17 5.09 2.56
CA PRO A 623 31.93 5.06 1.31
C PRO A 623 33.36 4.57 1.53
N SER A 624 33.84 3.70 0.65
CA SER A 624 35.14 3.05 0.79
C SER A 624 36.16 3.62 -0.20
N PRO A 625 37.30 4.17 0.27
CA PRO A 625 38.38 4.62 -0.62
C PRO A 625 38.96 3.51 -1.48
N ILE A 626 38.92 2.26 -1.00
CA ILE A 626 39.35 1.08 -1.78
C ILE A 626 38.43 0.90 -2.99
N VAL A 627 37.12 0.97 -2.77
CA VAL A 627 36.12 0.81 -3.83
C VAL A 627 36.17 1.97 -4.80
N GLU A 628 36.40 3.20 -4.31
CA GLU A 628 36.62 4.38 -5.15
C GLU A 628 37.76 4.13 -6.15
N GLN A 629 38.93 3.74 -5.66
CA GLN A 629 40.10 3.47 -6.50
C GLN A 629 39.83 2.31 -7.47
N MET A 630 39.16 1.24 -7.01
CA MET A 630 38.78 0.11 -7.87
C MET A 630 37.86 0.53 -9.01
N VAL A 631 36.89 1.41 -8.76
CA VAL A 631 35.97 1.93 -9.80
C VAL A 631 36.75 2.75 -10.83
N LEU A 632 37.66 3.62 -10.38
CA LEU A 632 38.51 4.42 -11.26
C LEU A 632 39.40 3.54 -12.14
N ASP A 633 40.07 2.55 -11.54
CA ASP A 633 40.94 1.61 -12.24
C ASP A 633 40.15 0.73 -13.22
N HIS A 634 38.98 0.26 -12.82
CA HIS A 634 38.10 -0.56 -13.66
C HIS A 634 37.64 0.19 -14.91
N SER A 635 37.22 1.46 -14.74
CA SER A 635 36.80 2.32 -15.86
C SER A 635 37.96 2.54 -16.83
N LYS A 636 39.16 2.82 -16.31
CA LYS A 636 40.38 2.98 -17.10
C LYS A 636 40.76 1.71 -17.86
N GLN A 637 40.68 0.54 -17.22
CA GLN A 637 40.97 -0.76 -17.84
C GLN A 637 40.01 -1.08 -18.98
N LYS A 638 38.73 -0.68 -18.87
CA LYS A 638 37.73 -0.81 -19.94
C LYS A 638 37.84 0.26 -21.03
N GLY A 639 38.76 1.22 -20.91
CA GLY A 639 38.89 2.33 -21.85
C GLY A 639 37.72 3.31 -21.79
N ILE A 640 36.95 3.34 -20.70
CA ILE A 640 35.80 4.23 -20.51
C ILE A 640 36.30 5.56 -19.95
N THR A 641 36.07 6.64 -20.69
CA THR A 641 36.37 8.00 -20.21
C THR A 641 35.27 8.46 -19.27
N ARG A 642 35.61 8.58 -17.99
CA ARG A 642 34.65 9.02 -16.96
C ARG A 642 34.25 10.49 -17.16
N ARG A 643 32.98 10.80 -16.88
CA ARG A 643 32.40 12.15 -16.90
C ARG A 643 31.62 12.43 -15.62
N GLN A 644 31.27 13.70 -15.40
CA GLN A 644 30.30 14.03 -14.36
C GLN A 644 28.89 13.61 -14.80
N ILE A 645 28.16 12.94 -13.92
CA ILE A 645 26.78 12.50 -14.13
C ILE A 645 25.90 13.16 -13.07
N SER A 646 24.79 13.75 -13.49
CA SER A 646 23.87 14.42 -12.57
C SER A 646 22.94 13.43 -11.88
N ASP A 647 22.43 13.79 -10.69
CA ASP A 647 21.43 13.00 -9.97
C ASP A 647 20.17 12.73 -10.81
N ALA A 648 19.75 13.70 -11.64
CA ALA A 648 18.64 13.53 -12.56
C ALA A 648 18.93 12.45 -13.60
N GLU A 649 20.09 12.48 -14.23
CA GLU A 649 20.47 11.46 -15.21
C GLU A 649 20.63 10.07 -14.56
N ILE A 650 21.20 9.99 -13.35
CA ILE A 650 21.26 8.75 -12.57
C ILE A 650 19.84 8.20 -12.37
N LEU A 651 18.90 9.03 -11.91
CA LEU A 651 17.53 8.58 -11.68
C LEU A 651 16.85 8.12 -12.97
N GLU A 652 16.92 8.92 -14.04
CA GLU A 652 16.28 8.59 -15.31
C GLU A 652 16.86 7.30 -15.91
N ARG A 653 18.19 7.11 -15.91
CA ARG A 653 18.82 5.87 -16.42
C ARG A 653 18.51 4.65 -15.59
N LEU A 654 18.20 4.80 -14.30
CA LEU A 654 17.79 3.70 -13.45
C LEU A 654 16.31 3.35 -13.58
N ILE A 655 15.45 4.30 -13.99
CA ILE A 655 13.99 4.15 -13.98
C ILE A 655 13.39 4.00 -15.38
N TYR A 656 13.84 4.78 -16.38
CA TYR A 656 13.22 4.77 -17.71
C TYR A 656 13.44 3.47 -18.48
N PRO A 657 14.61 2.81 -18.41
CA PRO A 657 14.78 1.48 -18.97
C PRO A 657 13.87 0.44 -18.31
N MET A 658 13.62 0.55 -17.00
CA MET A 658 12.63 -0.32 -16.34
C MET A 658 11.21 -0.08 -16.87
N ILE A 659 10.80 1.18 -17.02
CA ILE A 659 9.49 1.54 -17.58
C ILE A 659 9.34 0.96 -18.99
N ASN A 660 10.38 1.13 -19.81
CA ASN A 660 10.40 0.60 -21.16
C ASN A 660 10.30 -0.93 -21.18
N GLU A 661 10.96 -1.62 -20.27
CA GLU A 661 10.85 -3.07 -20.12
C GLU A 661 9.46 -3.50 -19.62
N GLY A 662 8.85 -2.72 -18.73
CA GLY A 662 7.45 -2.89 -18.35
C GLY A 662 6.51 -2.77 -19.54
N ALA A 663 6.76 -1.82 -20.46
CA ALA A 663 5.99 -1.68 -21.70
C ALA A 663 6.17 -2.88 -22.64
N LYS A 664 7.40 -3.45 -22.76
CA LYS A 664 7.62 -4.70 -23.51
C LYS A 664 6.87 -5.88 -22.89
N ILE A 665 6.88 -5.99 -21.56
CA ILE A 665 6.14 -7.04 -20.82
C ILE A 665 4.64 -6.97 -21.11
N LEU A 666 4.06 -5.75 -21.19
CA LEU A 666 2.66 -5.56 -21.57
C LEU A 666 2.42 -5.91 -23.04
N GLU A 667 3.30 -5.47 -23.94
CA GLU A 667 3.24 -5.76 -25.37
C GLU A 667 3.28 -7.26 -25.68
N GLU A 668 4.09 -8.01 -24.95
CA GLU A 668 4.20 -9.46 -25.05
C GLU A 668 3.08 -10.23 -24.32
N GLY A 669 2.15 -9.52 -23.67
CA GLY A 669 1.06 -10.13 -22.90
C GLY A 669 1.53 -10.91 -21.66
N LYS A 670 2.71 -10.60 -21.12
CA LYS A 670 3.27 -11.26 -19.93
C LYS A 670 2.75 -10.66 -18.62
N ALA A 671 2.27 -9.43 -18.66
CA ALA A 671 1.38 -8.87 -17.65
C ALA A 671 0.06 -8.46 -18.32
N ILE A 672 -1.07 -8.60 -17.61
CA ILE A 672 -2.39 -8.29 -18.18
C ILE A 672 -2.55 -6.77 -18.37
N ARG A 673 -2.02 -5.97 -17.44
CA ARG A 673 -2.20 -4.52 -17.39
C ARG A 673 -1.11 -3.83 -16.58
N ALA A 674 -0.95 -2.51 -16.80
CA ALA A 674 0.06 -1.69 -16.14
C ALA A 674 -0.04 -1.73 -14.60
N SER A 675 -1.27 -1.79 -14.07
CA SER A 675 -1.52 -1.94 -12.63
C SER A 675 -0.88 -3.19 -12.02
N ASP A 676 -0.77 -4.27 -12.78
CA ASP A 676 -0.23 -5.53 -12.28
C ASP A 676 1.30 -5.43 -12.11
N ILE A 677 1.97 -4.76 -13.06
CA ILE A 677 3.39 -4.41 -12.96
C ILE A 677 3.64 -3.50 -11.76
N ASP A 678 2.79 -2.49 -11.57
CA ASP A 678 2.92 -1.58 -10.43
C ASP A 678 2.77 -2.32 -9.11
N MET A 679 1.80 -3.24 -9.01
CA MET A 679 1.60 -4.06 -7.82
C MET A 679 2.78 -5.01 -7.53
N VAL A 680 3.43 -5.54 -8.56
CA VAL A 680 4.71 -6.29 -8.44
C VAL A 680 5.78 -5.40 -7.81
N TRP A 681 6.01 -4.19 -8.34
CA TRP A 681 7.08 -3.32 -7.85
C TRP A 681 6.83 -2.77 -6.44
N ILE A 682 5.59 -2.44 -6.09
CA ILE A 682 5.23 -1.98 -4.75
C ILE A 682 5.45 -3.09 -3.71
N ASN A 683 5.01 -4.31 -4.00
CA ASN A 683 4.95 -5.38 -3.00
C ASN A 683 6.14 -6.35 -3.01
N GLY A 684 6.93 -6.36 -4.08
CA GLY A 684 8.14 -7.17 -4.24
C GLY A 684 9.45 -6.39 -4.10
N TYR A 685 9.47 -5.14 -4.53
CA TYR A 685 10.71 -4.36 -4.66
C TYR A 685 10.71 -3.05 -3.87
N GLY A 686 9.62 -2.77 -3.13
CA GLY A 686 9.51 -1.63 -2.23
C GLY A 686 9.40 -0.29 -2.96
N TRP A 687 8.78 -0.28 -4.15
CA TRP A 687 8.45 0.98 -4.82
C TRP A 687 7.65 1.90 -3.89
N PRO A 688 8.00 3.20 -3.78
CA PRO A 688 7.29 4.11 -2.89
C PRO A 688 5.84 4.29 -3.35
N VAL A 689 4.89 3.83 -2.52
CA VAL A 689 3.45 3.84 -2.85
C VAL A 689 2.90 5.24 -3.15
N TYR A 690 3.49 6.30 -2.58
CA TYR A 690 3.14 7.69 -2.89
C TYR A 690 3.60 8.14 -4.29
N ARG A 691 4.27 7.27 -5.05
CA ARG A 691 4.58 7.41 -6.48
C ARG A 691 3.86 6.36 -7.33
N GLY A 692 2.90 5.61 -6.78
CA GLY A 692 2.13 4.60 -7.49
C GLY A 692 2.98 3.37 -7.73
N GLY A 693 3.38 3.15 -8.97
CA GLY A 693 4.36 2.16 -9.43
C GLY A 693 5.15 2.74 -10.63
N PRO A 694 6.08 1.99 -11.23
CA PRO A 694 6.84 2.46 -12.38
C PRO A 694 5.97 2.92 -13.56
N MET A 695 4.85 2.22 -13.84
CA MET A 695 3.97 2.57 -14.97
C MET A 695 3.16 3.83 -14.67
N PHE A 696 2.59 3.95 -13.47
CA PHE A 696 1.97 5.19 -13.02
C PHE A 696 2.96 6.36 -12.99
N TYR A 697 4.19 6.12 -12.53
CA TYR A 697 5.22 7.16 -12.48
C TYR A 697 5.59 7.65 -13.88
N ALA A 698 5.66 6.77 -14.88
CA ALA A 698 5.84 7.15 -16.28
C ALA A 698 4.75 8.13 -16.74
N ASP A 699 3.49 7.88 -16.40
CA ASP A 699 2.38 8.78 -16.73
C ASP A 699 2.54 10.15 -16.05
N THR A 700 3.06 10.20 -14.81
CA THR A 700 3.33 11.49 -14.14
C THR A 700 4.51 12.26 -14.72
N VAL A 701 5.45 11.58 -15.36
CA VAL A 701 6.58 12.18 -16.09
C VAL A 701 6.15 12.69 -17.46
N GLY A 702 5.14 12.05 -18.07
CA GLY A 702 4.77 12.24 -19.48
C GLY A 702 5.50 11.21 -20.34
N LEU A 703 4.75 10.37 -21.06
CA LEU A 703 5.32 9.29 -21.87
C LEU A 703 6.18 9.82 -23.02
N GLU A 704 5.86 11.00 -23.53
CA GLU A 704 6.64 11.74 -24.52
C GLU A 704 8.04 12.08 -24.01
N ASN A 705 8.17 12.44 -22.74
CA ASN A 705 9.46 12.75 -22.11
C ASN A 705 10.29 11.47 -21.92
N VAL A 706 9.64 10.39 -21.47
CA VAL A 706 10.29 9.08 -21.35
C VAL A 706 10.79 8.60 -22.71
N LEU A 707 9.93 8.66 -23.75
CA LEU A 707 10.28 8.25 -25.11
C LEU A 707 11.46 9.06 -25.65
N ALA A 708 11.41 10.39 -25.55
CA ALA A 708 12.46 11.27 -26.06
C ALA A 708 13.83 10.97 -25.42
N ARG A 709 13.87 10.69 -24.11
CA ARG A 709 15.11 10.33 -23.40
C ARG A 709 15.62 8.96 -23.80
N MET A 710 14.74 7.96 -23.93
CA MET A 710 15.14 6.62 -24.40
C MET A 710 15.70 6.68 -25.83
N GLU A 711 15.09 7.42 -26.75
CA GLU A 711 15.60 7.60 -28.13
C GLU A 711 16.92 8.37 -28.18
N GLN A 712 17.10 9.35 -27.29
CA GLN A 712 18.37 10.05 -27.17
C GLN A 712 19.48 9.08 -26.76
N TRP A 713 19.27 8.26 -25.72
CA TRP A 713 20.27 7.29 -25.29
C TRP A 713 20.45 6.12 -26.25
N GLU A 714 19.44 5.75 -27.04
CA GLU A 714 19.63 4.78 -28.12
C GLU A 714 20.69 5.29 -29.12
N ARG A 715 20.67 6.59 -29.44
CA ARG A 715 21.65 7.22 -30.35
C ARG A 715 23.01 7.43 -29.71
N GLU A 716 23.05 7.84 -28.45
CA GLU A 716 24.29 8.25 -27.77
C GLU A 716 25.04 7.09 -27.12
N ILE A 717 24.32 6.09 -26.60
CA ILE A 717 24.87 5.04 -25.73
C ILE A 717 24.75 3.67 -26.37
N GLY A 718 23.58 3.29 -26.90
CA GLY A 718 23.43 2.00 -27.56
C GLY A 718 22.00 1.43 -27.65
N PRO A 719 21.83 0.34 -28.41
CA PRO A 719 20.54 -0.26 -28.75
C PRO A 719 19.75 -0.81 -27.55
N GLU A 720 20.38 -1.02 -26.40
CA GLU A 720 19.73 -1.40 -25.14
C GLU A 720 18.68 -0.37 -24.67
N PHE A 721 18.78 0.89 -25.12
CA PHE A 721 17.80 1.94 -24.85
C PHE A 721 16.67 2.03 -25.88
N ARG A 722 16.61 1.10 -26.85
CA ARG A 722 15.54 1.11 -27.85
C ARG A 722 14.15 1.14 -27.19
N PRO A 723 13.32 2.16 -27.46
CA PRO A 723 11.96 2.20 -26.97
C PRO A 723 11.13 1.01 -27.49
N SER A 724 10.22 0.51 -26.67
CA SER A 724 9.21 -0.47 -27.06
C SER A 724 8.21 0.13 -28.06
N ASP A 725 7.63 -0.72 -28.89
CA ASP A 725 6.62 -0.29 -29.86
C ASP A 725 5.34 0.15 -29.15
N LEU A 726 5.00 -0.46 -28.00
CA LEU A 726 3.90 0.00 -27.16
C LEU A 726 4.09 1.43 -26.64
N LEU A 727 5.29 1.78 -26.15
CA LEU A 727 5.57 3.14 -25.67
C LEU A 727 5.39 4.15 -26.80
N ARG A 728 5.94 3.87 -28.00
CA ARG A 728 5.77 4.72 -29.18
C ARG A 728 4.30 4.90 -29.56
N ARG A 729 3.55 3.79 -29.69
CA ARG A 729 2.13 3.82 -30.04
C ARG A 729 1.29 4.63 -29.06
N LYS A 730 1.56 4.53 -27.75
CA LYS A 730 0.84 5.31 -26.74
C LYS A 730 1.14 6.80 -26.82
N VAL A 731 2.40 7.18 -27.04
CA VAL A 731 2.77 8.59 -27.25
C VAL A 731 2.10 9.14 -28.51
N GLU A 732 2.13 8.42 -29.63
CA GLU A 732 1.46 8.80 -30.88
C GLU A 732 -0.05 8.99 -30.71
N ALA A 733 -0.68 8.15 -29.88
CA ALA A 733 -2.12 8.22 -29.58
C ALA A 733 -2.49 9.24 -28.50
N GLY A 734 -1.52 9.89 -27.83
CA GLY A 734 -1.79 10.77 -26.69
C GLY A 734 -2.36 10.05 -25.47
N GLU A 735 -2.04 8.75 -25.33
CA GLU A 735 -2.52 7.89 -24.25
C GLU A 735 -1.51 7.76 -23.11
N THR A 736 -1.98 7.30 -21.96
CA THR A 736 -1.17 6.91 -20.80
C THR A 736 -1.16 5.38 -20.61
N PHE A 737 -0.28 4.85 -19.75
CA PHE A 737 -0.29 3.42 -19.41
C PHE A 737 -1.46 3.05 -18.50
N THR A 738 -1.76 3.90 -17.51
CA THR A 738 -2.71 3.59 -16.42
C THR A 738 -4.08 4.24 -16.61
N GLY A 739 -4.24 5.13 -17.60
CA GLY A 739 -5.44 5.94 -17.76
C GLY A 739 -5.59 7.04 -16.70
N ALA A 740 -4.61 7.22 -15.82
CA ALA A 740 -4.58 8.30 -14.84
C ALA A 740 -4.16 9.62 -15.53
N ALA A 741 -4.97 10.67 -15.35
CA ALA A 741 -4.63 12.07 -15.67
C ALA A 741 -4.68 12.93 -14.39
#